data_AF-A0A1E5GVQ6-F1
#
_entry.id   AF-A0A1E5GVQ6-F1
#
_cell.length_a   1.000
_cell.length_b   1.000
_cell.length_c   1.000
_cell.angle_alpha   90.00
_cell.angle_beta   90.00
_cell.angle_gamma   90.00
#
_symmetry.space_group_name_H-M   'P 1'
#
loop_
_entity.id
_entity.type
_entity.pdbx_description
1 polymer ?
#
loop_
_entity_poly.entity_id
_entity_poly.type
_entity_poly.pdbx_seq_one_letter_code
_entity_poly.pdbx_strand_id
1 'polypeptide(L)'
;MMEHRCFFKRNEIYFETENLAVFAYDAFLEKNFPELVVFPKNEKEMIMVINYLKSQRLPYLIRGGATNYVGSVVPINNDIIVSTLRMEKKWELDIETNTLVDVSSSCTVDEIKNAALPFRHFPPDPASKNVATLGGIINMNAGGAYCFKYGVTKNYIKKMNIHYQNDTLALGYDNQYSLKNYPIKDLLIGSEGTLAPVLHANLKVLAKEDFEAISIVYFSDYRAGIRFILEVTDKKIPLSAIDMSTDPFIPAMNINKVVGCNVIISIESYSKEKLNMYTKKLKSLIARFQGTEIIKDNLHKERLDIVQRNVQVIRSEYNHYTYFLFDSVIPRSKLSIMLEYLYKVSNMLLMPLMNTYHAGDGNIHPTVFYDSSSIEDREKLELFLFLILSKTVKLGGTITGEHGIGQEKKDFQSLITPSMIEEVFKKIKEKFDPDYLLNVDKLICKDYKSNKEKYINKIVGLKNKYINGGDFQWQIRRISSENHIVDHRDGLISIQPQDTLKTLLNKQGYRNYAIPYYPIINGEEYIINLIKYGIPSFYDNCYEIQNYITYIENEKVEFGSKTLKNVMGFNLIGFLLSKSTSIQDICVKCINKEYIKGQLCLYEVEGKLDYYYGTKYIVKKDGKTSQYLVGRPEQSGEKIKKIVFRPFINFSSDFYIYSFKSKISKECFDKGILIDYKTLITENRIKMTEYQNILSIRRINLREQIEKIIYINETLKKQLMLEKELEEVLHAIF
;
A
#
# COMPACT_ATOMS: atom_id res chain seq x y z
N MET A 1 -18.56 41.06 -22.46
CA MET A 1 -17.17 41.49 -22.75
C MET A 1 -16.83 41.61 -24.24
N MET A 2 -17.42 40.81 -25.17
CA MET A 2 -17.19 40.98 -26.61
C MET A 2 -17.60 42.36 -27.16
N GLU A 3 -18.58 43.03 -26.56
CA GLU A 3 -18.97 44.42 -26.88
C GLU A 3 -18.00 45.49 -26.34
N HIS A 4 -17.01 45.12 -25.53
CA HIS A 4 -16.13 46.05 -24.82
C HIS A 4 -14.65 45.85 -25.18
N ARG A 5 -14.35 45.66 -26.48
CA ARG A 5 -12.99 45.65 -27.05
C ARG A 5 -12.16 46.92 -26.76
N CYS A 6 -12.78 47.94 -26.16
CA CYS A 6 -12.19 49.24 -25.89
C CYS A 6 -11.08 49.20 -24.83
N PHE A 7 -11.02 48.18 -23.98
CA PHE A 7 -10.07 48.13 -22.85
C PHE A 7 -8.80 47.32 -23.10
N PHE A 8 -8.81 46.38 -24.05
CA PHE A 8 -7.69 45.44 -24.25
C PHE A 8 -7.41 45.20 -25.73
N LYS A 9 -6.12 45.06 -26.07
CA LYS A 9 -5.71 44.65 -27.42
C LYS A 9 -6.08 43.17 -27.65
N ARG A 10 -6.25 42.77 -28.91
CA ARG A 10 -6.65 41.39 -29.29
C ARG A 10 -5.70 40.31 -28.74
N ASN A 11 -4.44 40.63 -28.49
CA ASN A 11 -3.45 39.72 -27.92
C ASN A 11 -3.49 39.63 -26.38
N GLU A 12 -4.26 40.47 -25.69
CA GLU A 12 -4.39 40.51 -24.22
C GLU A 12 -5.61 39.74 -23.72
N ILE A 13 -6.41 39.17 -24.62
CA ILE A 13 -7.61 38.39 -24.32
C ILE A 13 -7.65 37.15 -25.22
N TYR A 14 -7.85 35.97 -24.63
CA TYR A 14 -8.15 34.74 -25.35
C TYR A 14 -9.60 34.35 -25.17
N PHE A 15 -10.26 34.02 -26.29
CA PHE A 15 -11.65 33.56 -26.38
C PHE A 15 -11.84 32.43 -27.42
N GLU A 16 -10.80 32.12 -28.21
CA GLU A 16 -10.82 31.04 -29.20
C GLU A 16 -10.51 29.70 -28.50
N THR A 17 -11.27 28.66 -28.82
CA THR A 17 -11.26 27.36 -28.13
C THR A 17 -9.85 26.77 -27.97
N GLU A 18 -9.02 26.87 -29.02
CA GLU A 18 -7.65 26.36 -29.04
C GLU A 18 -6.77 27.07 -28.00
N ASN A 19 -6.95 28.37 -27.83
CA ASN A 19 -6.24 29.17 -26.84
C ASN A 19 -6.75 28.90 -25.42
N LEU A 20 -8.06 28.68 -25.25
CA LEU A 20 -8.68 28.38 -23.96
C LEU A 20 -8.28 26.99 -23.44
N ALA A 21 -8.02 26.02 -24.31
CA ALA A 21 -7.66 24.64 -23.95
C ALA A 21 -6.44 24.56 -23.03
N VAL A 22 -5.45 25.45 -23.20
CA VAL A 22 -4.21 25.50 -22.37
C VAL A 22 -4.50 25.96 -20.94
N PHE A 23 -5.63 26.62 -20.73
CA PHE A 23 -6.06 27.12 -19.42
C PHE A 23 -7.16 26.29 -18.78
N ALA A 24 -7.56 25.19 -19.42
CA ALA A 24 -8.65 24.35 -18.96
C ALA A 24 -8.29 23.42 -17.78
N TYR A 25 -7.01 23.32 -17.44
CA TYR A 25 -6.51 22.34 -16.46
C TYR A 25 -5.34 22.90 -15.64
N ASP A 26 -5.06 22.30 -14.49
CA ASP A 26 -3.77 22.38 -13.79
C ASP A 26 -3.17 20.97 -13.68
N ALA A 27 -2.33 20.66 -12.70
CA ALA A 27 -1.77 19.31 -12.57
C ALA A 27 -2.77 18.29 -11.98
N PHE A 28 -4.01 18.70 -11.70
CA PHE A 28 -5.12 17.81 -11.36
C PHE A 28 -5.70 17.09 -12.59
N LEU A 29 -6.55 16.09 -12.34
CA LEU A 29 -7.13 15.23 -13.39
C LEU A 29 -8.20 15.92 -14.23
N GLU A 30 -9.03 16.75 -13.59
CA GLU A 30 -10.20 17.34 -14.21
C GLU A 30 -9.83 18.51 -15.13
N LYS A 31 -10.63 18.67 -16.20
CA LYS A 31 -10.46 19.75 -17.17
C LYS A 31 -11.79 20.41 -17.45
N ASN A 32 -11.79 21.73 -17.52
CA ASN A 32 -12.96 22.50 -17.91
C ASN A 32 -12.55 23.81 -18.57
N PHE A 33 -13.26 24.21 -19.63
CA PHE A 33 -12.90 25.41 -20.37
C PHE A 33 -13.30 26.67 -19.59
N PRO A 34 -12.42 27.69 -19.53
CA PRO A 34 -12.82 29.02 -19.10
C PRO A 34 -13.64 29.70 -20.20
N GLU A 35 -14.47 30.68 -19.82
CA GLU A 35 -15.19 31.52 -20.79
C GLU A 35 -14.23 32.47 -21.52
N LEU A 36 -13.23 32.96 -20.79
CA LEU A 36 -12.30 33.98 -21.25
C LEU A 36 -11.00 33.90 -20.45
N VAL A 37 -9.88 34.23 -21.08
CA VAL A 37 -8.61 34.48 -20.37
C VAL A 37 -8.16 35.91 -20.67
N VAL A 38 -7.85 36.67 -19.62
CA VAL A 38 -7.36 38.06 -19.70
C VAL A 38 -5.94 38.12 -19.15
N PHE A 39 -5.07 38.86 -19.84
CA PHE A 39 -3.66 39.02 -19.49
C PHE A 39 -3.33 40.49 -19.15
N PRO A 40 -3.58 40.95 -17.91
CA PRO A 40 -3.13 42.26 -17.48
C PRO A 40 -1.60 42.37 -17.55
N LYS A 41 -1.10 43.55 -17.93
CA LYS A 41 0.35 43.83 -17.98
C LYS A 41 0.94 44.30 -16.67
N ASN A 42 0.13 44.78 -15.76
CA ASN A 42 0.57 45.32 -14.47
C ASN A 42 -0.57 45.28 -13.46
N GLU A 43 -0.26 45.63 -12.21
CA GLU A 43 -1.22 45.62 -11.10
C GLU A 43 -2.41 46.55 -11.35
N LYS A 44 -2.21 47.72 -11.97
CA LYS A 44 -3.29 48.67 -12.25
C LYS A 44 -4.30 48.07 -13.22
N GLU A 45 -3.83 47.47 -14.31
CA GLU A 45 -4.69 46.77 -15.27
C GLU A 45 -5.42 45.58 -14.62
N MET A 46 -4.72 44.80 -13.78
CA MET A 46 -5.32 43.69 -13.05
C MET A 46 -6.47 44.16 -12.14
N ILE A 47 -6.26 45.24 -11.38
CA ILE A 47 -7.28 45.86 -10.52
C ILE A 47 -8.47 46.35 -11.37
N MET A 48 -8.22 47.00 -12.51
CA MET A 48 -9.27 47.44 -13.42
C MET A 48 -10.12 46.27 -13.94
N VAL A 49 -9.48 45.17 -14.38
CA VAL A 49 -10.17 43.96 -14.83
C VAL A 49 -11.04 43.40 -13.71
N ILE A 50 -10.48 43.21 -12.53
CA ILE A 50 -11.21 42.63 -11.38
C ILE A 50 -12.41 43.51 -11.01
N ASN A 51 -12.22 44.83 -10.90
CA ASN A 51 -13.31 45.76 -10.57
C ASN A 51 -14.43 45.69 -11.62
N TYR A 52 -14.08 45.59 -12.90
CA TYR A 52 -15.05 45.40 -13.97
C TYR A 52 -15.80 44.07 -13.82
N LEU A 53 -15.11 42.94 -13.62
CA LEU A 53 -15.75 41.63 -13.43
C LEU A 53 -16.72 41.63 -12.24
N LYS A 54 -16.32 42.24 -11.12
CA LYS A 54 -17.18 42.40 -9.95
C LYS A 54 -18.42 43.25 -10.25
N SER A 55 -18.27 44.37 -10.98
CA SER A 55 -19.39 45.23 -11.37
C SER A 55 -20.43 44.50 -12.24
N GLN A 56 -19.99 43.50 -13.02
CA GLN A 56 -20.83 42.69 -13.89
C GLN A 56 -21.28 41.38 -13.23
N ARG A 57 -20.87 41.13 -11.98
CA ARG A 57 -21.10 39.88 -11.25
C ARG A 57 -20.63 38.64 -12.01
N LEU A 58 -19.49 38.74 -12.68
CA LEU A 58 -18.89 37.63 -13.41
C LEU A 58 -17.91 36.88 -12.50
N PRO A 59 -18.01 35.54 -12.39
CA PRO A 59 -17.09 34.75 -11.60
C PRO A 59 -15.72 34.70 -12.28
N TYR A 60 -14.67 34.70 -11.47
CA TYR A 60 -13.30 34.77 -11.97
C TYR A 60 -12.31 34.12 -11.02
N LEU A 61 -11.17 33.71 -11.57
CA LEU A 61 -10.06 33.19 -10.79
C LEU A 61 -8.74 33.83 -11.24
N ILE A 62 -7.81 33.93 -10.30
CA ILE A 62 -6.45 34.42 -10.57
C ILE A 62 -5.55 33.23 -10.83
N ARG A 63 -4.84 33.24 -11.96
CA ARG A 63 -4.01 32.12 -12.37
C ARG A 63 -2.56 32.55 -12.62
N GLY A 64 -1.65 31.89 -11.91
CA GLY A 64 -0.20 31.94 -12.17
C GLY A 64 0.24 30.78 -13.05
N GLY A 65 1.30 30.07 -12.63
CA GLY A 65 1.86 28.92 -13.37
C GLY A 65 1.00 27.65 -13.41
N ALA A 66 -0.07 27.57 -12.60
CA ALA A 66 -1.01 26.46 -12.57
C ALA A 66 -0.37 25.06 -12.38
N THR A 67 0.61 24.99 -11.51
CA THR A 67 1.37 23.77 -11.19
C THR A 67 0.80 22.99 -9.98
N ASN A 68 -0.36 23.38 -9.46
CA ASN A 68 -0.99 22.72 -8.31
C ASN A 68 -1.68 21.41 -8.72
N TYR A 69 -1.83 20.49 -7.76
CA TYR A 69 -2.36 19.14 -7.98
C TYR A 69 -3.83 18.96 -7.57
N VAL A 70 -4.49 20.01 -7.07
CA VAL A 70 -5.77 19.89 -6.38
C VAL A 70 -6.95 20.46 -7.16
N GLY A 71 -6.71 20.96 -8.38
CA GLY A 71 -7.74 21.54 -9.22
C GLY A 71 -8.13 22.95 -8.77
N SER A 72 -7.24 23.68 -8.08
CA SER A 72 -7.58 24.97 -7.48
C SER A 72 -7.84 26.07 -8.53
N VAL A 73 -7.32 25.91 -9.75
CA VAL A 73 -7.47 26.90 -10.84
C VAL A 73 -8.05 26.28 -12.11
N VAL A 74 -8.68 25.11 -11.99
CA VAL A 74 -9.55 24.53 -13.03
C VAL A 74 -10.85 25.35 -13.08
N PRO A 75 -11.23 25.97 -14.20
CA PRO A 75 -12.48 26.72 -14.28
C PRO A 75 -13.70 25.91 -13.84
N ILE A 76 -14.63 26.54 -13.14
CA ILE A 76 -16.00 26.05 -12.96
C ILE A 76 -16.89 26.90 -13.85
N ASN A 77 -17.85 26.27 -14.53
CA ASN A 77 -18.70 26.84 -15.58
C ASN A 77 -18.77 28.38 -15.62
N ASN A 78 -18.31 28.95 -16.75
CA ASN A 78 -18.26 30.39 -17.06
C ASN A 78 -17.22 31.23 -16.29
N ASP A 79 -16.28 30.61 -15.57
CA ASP A 79 -15.17 31.33 -14.94
C ASP A 79 -14.31 32.08 -15.97
N ILE A 80 -14.00 33.33 -15.65
CA ILE A 80 -13.01 34.14 -16.36
C ILE A 80 -11.66 34.02 -15.66
N ILE A 81 -10.62 33.71 -16.41
CA ILE A 81 -9.26 33.63 -15.87
C ILE A 81 -8.56 34.97 -16.03
N VAL A 82 -8.06 35.51 -14.92
CA VAL A 82 -7.11 36.63 -14.93
C VAL A 82 -5.71 36.07 -14.72
N SER A 83 -4.92 36.02 -15.79
CA SER A 83 -3.60 35.40 -15.80
C SER A 83 -2.52 36.40 -15.42
N THR A 84 -1.72 36.09 -14.39
CA THR A 84 -0.61 36.95 -13.97
C THR A 84 0.65 36.74 -14.81
N LEU A 85 0.68 35.74 -15.70
CA LEU A 85 1.89 35.32 -16.42
C LEU A 85 2.52 36.41 -17.31
N ARG A 86 1.76 37.45 -17.68
CA ARG A 86 2.24 38.58 -18.48
C ARG A 86 2.34 39.89 -17.70
N MET A 87 2.06 39.85 -16.40
CA MET A 87 2.27 41.02 -15.56
C MET A 87 3.76 41.30 -15.41
N GLU A 88 4.08 42.59 -15.43
CA GLU A 88 5.40 43.13 -15.16
C GLU A 88 6.02 42.49 -13.91
N LYS A 89 7.26 42.07 -14.07
CA LYS A 89 8.05 41.48 -13.00
C LYS A 89 8.91 42.58 -12.40
N LYS A 90 8.80 42.75 -11.09
CA LYS A 90 9.54 43.73 -10.30
C LYS A 90 10.02 43.07 -9.02
N TRP A 91 11.17 43.52 -8.54
CA TRP A 91 11.72 43.22 -7.21
C TRP A 91 12.91 44.15 -6.96
N GLU A 92 13.20 44.39 -5.69
CA GLU A 92 14.41 45.07 -5.24
C GLU A 92 15.04 44.30 -4.07
N LEU A 93 16.36 44.14 -4.04
CA LEU A 93 17.05 43.48 -2.93
C LEU A 93 17.56 44.53 -1.94
N ASP A 94 16.96 44.55 -0.75
CA ASP A 94 17.46 45.28 0.41
C ASP A 94 18.30 44.35 1.29
N ILE A 95 19.62 44.52 1.20
CA ILE A 95 20.61 43.71 1.92
C ILE A 95 20.64 44.07 3.41
N GLU A 96 20.35 45.32 3.78
CA GLU A 96 20.38 45.78 5.17
C GLU A 96 19.27 45.11 5.99
N THR A 97 18.09 44.97 5.40
CA THR A 97 16.93 44.36 6.06
C THR A 97 16.74 42.87 5.72
N ASN A 98 17.59 42.30 4.86
CA ASN A 98 17.49 40.94 4.33
C ASN A 98 16.12 40.69 3.68
N THR A 99 15.71 41.59 2.79
CA THR A 99 14.38 41.60 2.18
C THR A 99 14.47 41.70 0.67
N LEU A 100 13.72 40.87 -0.05
CA LEU A 100 13.32 41.18 -1.42
C LEU A 100 12.01 41.98 -1.36
N VAL A 101 12.05 43.23 -1.79
CA VAL A 101 10.94 44.20 -1.72
C VAL A 101 10.16 44.18 -3.03
N ASP A 102 8.84 44.35 -2.91
CA ASP A 102 7.89 44.51 -4.01
C ASP A 102 7.96 43.41 -5.09
N VAL A 103 8.21 42.17 -4.68
CA VAL A 103 8.27 41.02 -5.58
C VAL A 103 6.90 40.78 -6.19
N SER A 104 6.80 40.89 -7.52
CA SER A 104 5.55 40.70 -8.27
C SER A 104 4.97 39.29 -8.11
N SER A 105 3.64 39.17 -8.06
CA SER A 105 2.92 37.88 -8.01
C SER A 105 3.18 36.98 -9.23
N SER A 106 3.69 37.55 -10.32
CA SER A 106 4.05 36.86 -11.57
C SER A 106 5.49 36.32 -11.60
N CYS A 107 6.35 36.72 -10.67
CA CYS A 107 7.71 36.21 -10.58
C CYS A 107 7.71 34.71 -10.26
N THR A 108 8.50 33.92 -10.99
CA THR A 108 8.68 32.49 -10.68
C THR A 108 9.54 32.33 -9.43
N VAL A 109 9.42 31.18 -8.74
CA VAL A 109 10.27 30.91 -7.57
C VAL A 109 11.75 30.93 -7.96
N ASP A 110 12.13 30.40 -9.13
CA ASP A 110 13.51 30.46 -9.60
C ASP A 110 13.99 31.90 -9.85
N GLU A 111 13.15 32.78 -10.40
CA GLU A 111 13.50 34.20 -10.54
C GLU A 111 13.73 34.87 -9.18
N ILE A 112 12.90 34.54 -8.18
CA ILE A 112 13.03 35.05 -6.81
C ILE A 112 14.33 34.54 -6.17
N LYS A 113 14.63 33.25 -6.33
CA LYS A 113 15.88 32.65 -5.83
C LYS A 113 17.08 33.31 -6.52
N ASN A 114 17.04 33.48 -7.83
CA ASN A 114 18.10 34.14 -8.60
C ASN A 114 18.30 35.61 -8.19
N ALA A 115 17.21 36.34 -7.92
CA ALA A 115 17.27 37.72 -7.44
C ALA A 115 17.96 37.83 -6.06
N ALA A 116 17.85 36.81 -5.21
CA ALA A 116 18.55 36.76 -3.92
C ALA A 116 20.03 36.37 -4.03
N LEU A 117 20.45 35.74 -5.13
CA LEU A 117 21.56 34.78 -5.17
C LEU A 117 23.03 35.29 -5.20
N PRO A 118 23.41 36.57 -5.12
CA PRO A 118 24.81 36.89 -4.80
C PRO A 118 25.10 36.89 -3.29
N PHE A 119 24.08 37.12 -2.45
CA PHE A 119 24.28 37.44 -1.03
C PHE A 119 23.40 36.65 -0.07
N ARG A 120 22.25 36.15 -0.56
CA ARG A 120 21.18 35.57 0.25
C ARG A 120 20.54 34.38 -0.45
N HIS A 121 19.62 33.74 0.26
CA HIS A 121 18.87 32.57 -0.18
C HIS A 121 17.40 32.74 0.16
N PHE A 122 16.51 32.47 -0.81
CA PHE A 122 15.07 32.32 -0.57
C PHE A 122 14.74 30.83 -0.43
N PRO A 123 14.38 30.34 0.77
CA PRO A 123 14.33 28.91 1.04
C PRO A 123 13.28 28.08 0.32
N PRO A 124 12.00 28.53 0.19
CA PRO A 124 10.98 27.72 -0.47
C PRO A 124 11.45 27.13 -1.80
N ASP A 125 11.23 25.83 -1.98
CA ASP A 125 11.81 25.02 -3.04
C ASP A 125 10.82 24.00 -3.65
N PRO A 126 9.59 24.40 -4.03
CA PRO A 126 8.67 23.47 -4.65
C PRO A 126 9.30 22.85 -5.89
N ALA A 127 8.97 21.59 -6.20
CA ALA A 127 9.51 20.88 -7.36
C ALA A 127 9.23 21.63 -8.69
N SER A 128 8.18 22.46 -8.71
CA SER A 128 7.75 23.28 -9.85
C SER A 128 8.32 24.71 -9.85
N LYS A 129 9.38 25.00 -9.10
CA LYS A 129 9.98 26.35 -8.91
C LYS A 129 10.26 27.16 -10.19
N ASN A 130 10.51 26.49 -11.32
CA ASN A 130 10.74 27.12 -12.61
C ASN A 130 9.47 27.70 -13.26
N VAL A 131 8.29 27.23 -12.85
CA VAL A 131 6.98 27.65 -13.41
C VAL A 131 6.05 28.22 -12.33
N ALA A 132 6.12 27.72 -11.10
CA ALA A 132 5.35 28.22 -9.96
C ALA A 132 5.68 29.69 -9.70
N THR A 133 4.64 30.52 -9.56
CA THR A 133 4.79 31.96 -9.34
C THR A 133 4.57 32.33 -7.87
N LEU A 134 5.01 33.52 -7.46
CA LEU A 134 4.86 34.02 -6.10
C LEU A 134 3.40 33.97 -5.61
N GLY A 135 2.47 34.46 -6.44
CA GLY A 135 1.05 34.43 -6.09
C GLY A 135 0.54 33.00 -5.86
N GLY A 136 1.03 32.04 -6.66
CA GLY A 136 0.72 30.63 -6.50
C GLY A 136 1.25 30.05 -5.19
N ILE A 137 2.54 30.25 -4.87
CA ILE A 137 3.12 29.70 -3.64
C ILE A 137 2.55 30.34 -2.38
N ILE A 138 2.13 31.60 -2.43
CA ILE A 138 1.40 32.25 -1.33
C ILE A 138 0.02 31.60 -1.15
N ASN A 139 -0.74 31.46 -2.24
CA ASN A 139 -2.09 30.90 -2.18
C ASN A 139 -2.11 29.42 -1.79
N MET A 140 -1.03 28.69 -2.08
CA MET A 140 -0.87 27.28 -1.69
C MET A 140 -0.10 27.09 -0.38
N ASN A 141 0.44 28.17 0.20
CA ASN A 141 1.42 28.09 1.28
C ASN A 141 2.53 27.04 0.97
N ALA A 142 3.06 27.08 -0.25
CA ALA A 142 3.81 25.97 -0.82
C ALA A 142 5.04 25.59 0.02
N GLY A 143 5.32 24.29 0.02
CA GLY A 143 6.48 23.67 0.65
C GLY A 143 7.56 23.23 -0.34
N GLY A 144 8.17 22.09 -0.05
CA GLY A 144 9.37 21.56 -0.70
C GLY A 144 10.25 20.74 0.24
N ALA A 145 11.37 20.20 -0.27
CA ALA A 145 12.20 19.26 0.50
C ALA A 145 12.84 19.90 1.73
N TYR A 146 13.22 21.17 1.63
CA TYR A 146 13.89 21.84 2.73
C TYR A 146 12.92 22.42 3.77
N CYS A 147 11.61 22.16 3.66
CA CYS A 147 10.62 22.61 4.66
C CYS A 147 10.93 22.08 6.05
N PHE A 148 11.53 20.90 6.15
CA PHE A 148 11.96 20.32 7.41
C PHE A 148 12.85 21.27 8.23
N LYS A 149 13.75 22.01 7.57
CA LYS A 149 14.65 22.97 8.23
C LYS A 149 14.12 24.40 8.19
N TYR A 150 13.51 24.80 7.08
CA TYR A 150 13.22 26.19 6.77
C TYR A 150 11.74 26.58 6.96
N GLY A 151 10.85 25.60 7.11
CA GLY A 151 9.42 25.82 7.04
C GLY A 151 8.93 26.14 5.63
N VAL A 152 7.71 26.64 5.54
CA VAL A 152 6.96 26.80 4.29
C VAL A 152 6.87 28.28 3.87
N THR A 153 6.26 28.56 2.72
CA THR A 153 6.19 29.91 2.14
C THR A 153 5.75 30.99 3.15
N LYS A 154 4.76 30.74 4.02
CA LYS A 154 4.31 31.73 5.02
C LYS A 154 5.42 32.29 5.91
N ASN A 155 6.43 31.48 6.22
CA ASN A 155 7.55 31.86 7.09
C ASN A 155 8.43 32.94 6.47
N TYR A 156 8.28 33.16 5.16
CA TYR A 156 9.07 34.10 4.38
C TYR A 156 8.28 35.32 3.89
N ILE A 157 6.96 35.38 4.12
CA ILE A 157 6.15 36.55 3.75
C ILE A 157 6.15 37.56 4.90
N LYS A 158 6.86 38.68 4.71
CA LYS A 158 6.91 39.79 5.67
C LYS A 158 5.68 40.70 5.52
N LYS A 159 5.45 41.14 4.28
CA LYS A 159 4.35 42.01 3.86
C LYS A 159 3.75 41.49 2.57
N MET A 160 2.45 41.69 2.37
CA MET A 160 1.72 41.27 1.19
C MET A 160 0.73 42.36 0.79
N ASN A 161 0.75 42.76 -0.48
CA ASN A 161 -0.22 43.70 -1.04
C ASN A 161 -1.26 42.91 -1.84
N ILE A 162 -2.53 43.13 -1.51
CA ILE A 162 -3.68 42.44 -2.12
C ILE A 162 -4.62 43.46 -2.73
N HIS A 163 -5.45 43.02 -3.67
CA HIS A 163 -6.63 43.79 -4.08
C HIS A 163 -7.76 43.65 -3.05
N TYR A 164 -8.29 44.78 -2.57
CA TYR A 164 -9.42 44.83 -1.63
C TYR A 164 -10.27 46.07 -1.88
N GLN A 165 -11.60 45.92 -1.99
CA GLN A 165 -12.57 47.02 -2.16
C GLN A 165 -12.17 48.08 -3.22
N ASN A 166 -11.75 47.63 -4.39
CA ASN A 166 -11.32 48.45 -5.54
C ASN A 166 -9.93 49.10 -5.44
N ASP A 167 -9.22 48.90 -4.33
CA ASP A 167 -7.87 49.45 -4.10
C ASP A 167 -6.87 48.36 -3.69
N THR A 168 -5.64 48.77 -3.40
CA THR A 168 -4.58 47.94 -2.85
C THR A 168 -4.54 48.04 -1.33
N LEU A 169 -4.57 46.91 -0.65
CA LEU A 169 -4.41 46.82 0.80
C LEU A 169 -3.08 46.15 1.14
N ALA A 170 -2.25 46.87 1.89
CA ALA A 170 -1.00 46.35 2.44
C ALA A 170 -1.24 45.62 3.77
N LEU A 171 -0.79 44.37 3.86
CA LEU A 171 -0.91 43.53 5.05
C LEU A 171 0.46 43.06 5.53
N GLY A 172 0.67 43.00 6.84
CA GLY A 172 1.95 42.65 7.44
C GLY A 172 2.90 43.84 7.57
N TYR A 173 4.15 43.56 7.91
CA TYR A 173 5.16 44.57 8.23
C TYR A 173 6.55 44.10 7.83
N ASP A 174 7.42 45.04 7.48
CA ASP A 174 8.82 44.72 7.20
C ASP A 174 9.61 44.34 8.46
N ASN A 175 9.11 44.68 9.65
CA ASN A 175 9.73 44.29 10.92
C ASN A 175 8.95 43.15 11.59
N GLN A 176 9.66 42.08 11.96
CA GLN A 176 9.09 40.80 12.45
C GLN A 176 8.37 40.90 13.80
N TYR A 177 8.48 42.03 14.54
CA TYR A 177 7.96 42.17 15.91
C TYR A 177 6.79 43.16 16.07
N SER A 178 6.14 43.58 14.98
CA SER A 178 4.99 44.49 15.05
C SER A 178 3.68 43.71 15.27
N LEU A 179 3.16 43.73 16.51
CA LEU A 179 1.89 43.07 16.90
C LEU A 179 0.69 44.03 16.96
N LYS A 180 0.74 45.17 16.25
CA LYS A 180 -0.32 46.20 16.37
C LYS A 180 -1.72 45.73 15.93
N ASN A 181 -1.83 44.71 15.07
CA ASN A 181 -3.07 44.25 14.47
C ASN A 181 -3.15 42.71 14.44
N TYR A 182 -4.35 42.17 14.20
CA TYR A 182 -4.51 40.75 13.87
C TYR A 182 -3.62 40.35 12.68
N PRO A 183 -3.09 39.11 12.64
CA PRO A 183 -2.23 38.64 11.55
C PRO A 183 -3.04 38.31 10.29
N ILE A 184 -3.75 39.29 9.74
CA ILE A 184 -4.67 39.11 8.60
C ILE A 184 -3.96 38.49 7.39
N LYS A 185 -2.68 38.80 7.15
CA LYS A 185 -1.91 38.19 6.05
C LYS A 185 -1.91 36.65 6.11
N ASP A 186 -1.87 36.09 7.32
CA ASP A 186 -1.79 34.64 7.53
C ASP A 186 -3.14 33.95 7.27
N LEU A 187 -4.25 34.71 7.20
CA LEU A 187 -5.54 34.21 6.77
C LEU A 187 -5.62 34.03 5.25
N LEU A 188 -4.87 34.84 4.48
CA LEU A 188 -4.85 34.81 3.02
C LEU A 188 -3.83 33.81 2.47
N ILE A 189 -2.73 33.58 3.18
CA ILE A 189 -1.73 32.57 2.81
C ILE A 189 -2.35 31.18 2.97
N GLY A 190 -2.35 30.37 1.91
CA GLY A 190 -3.05 29.07 1.90
C GLY A 190 -4.55 29.17 1.61
N SER A 191 -5.08 30.36 1.25
CA SER A 191 -6.49 30.53 0.90
C SER A 191 -6.88 30.02 -0.49
N GLU A 192 -5.91 29.49 -1.26
CA GLU A 192 -6.07 29.01 -2.62
C GLU A 192 -6.66 30.06 -3.57
N GLY A 193 -6.42 31.34 -3.28
CA GLY A 193 -6.92 32.45 -4.08
C GLY A 193 -8.43 32.69 -3.94
N THR A 194 -9.08 32.15 -2.90
CA THR A 194 -10.51 32.32 -2.65
C THR A 194 -10.86 33.60 -1.89
N LEU A 195 -9.90 34.27 -1.25
CA LEU A 195 -10.17 35.47 -0.44
C LEU A 195 -9.84 36.77 -1.19
N ALA A 196 -8.60 36.94 -1.64
CA ALA A 196 -8.23 38.15 -2.36
C ALA A 196 -7.11 37.87 -3.38
N PRO A 197 -7.08 38.60 -4.51
CA PRO A 197 -5.96 38.60 -5.44
C PRO A 197 -4.69 39.16 -4.80
N VAL A 198 -3.59 38.40 -4.84
CA VAL A 198 -2.26 38.84 -4.41
C VAL A 198 -1.59 39.60 -5.56
N LEU A 199 -1.09 40.81 -5.29
CA LEU A 199 -0.46 41.67 -6.29
C LEU A 199 1.08 41.53 -6.26
N HIS A 200 1.68 41.79 -5.09
CA HIS A 200 3.10 41.64 -4.81
C HIS A 200 3.35 41.45 -3.30
N ALA A 201 4.57 41.05 -2.92
CA ALA A 201 4.94 40.84 -1.52
C ALA A 201 6.40 41.17 -1.23
N ASN A 202 6.69 41.46 0.05
CA ASN A 202 8.05 41.59 0.57
C ASN A 202 8.46 40.27 1.23
N LEU A 203 9.58 39.72 0.79
CA LEU A 203 10.04 38.38 1.15
C LEU A 203 11.28 38.46 2.03
N LYS A 204 11.27 37.71 3.13
CA LYS A 204 12.46 37.47 3.94
C LYS A 204 13.42 36.58 3.15
N VAL A 205 14.69 36.96 3.08
CA VAL A 205 15.76 36.12 2.55
C VAL A 205 16.79 35.84 3.65
N LEU A 206 17.46 34.69 3.59
CA LEU A 206 18.39 34.22 4.61
C LEU A 206 19.85 34.25 4.13
N ALA A 207 20.79 34.22 5.05
CA ALA A 207 22.16 33.87 4.71
C ALA A 207 22.23 32.42 4.22
N LYS A 208 23.01 32.16 3.17
CA LYS A 208 23.20 30.82 2.61
C LYS A 208 24.25 30.05 3.43
N GLU A 209 24.01 28.77 3.67
CA GLU A 209 25.03 27.86 4.21
C GLU A 209 25.94 27.36 3.07
N ASP A 210 27.26 27.45 3.26
CA ASP A 210 28.23 27.26 2.17
C ASP A 210 28.48 25.80 1.80
N PHE A 211 28.18 24.86 2.72
CA PHE A 211 28.49 23.45 2.53
C PHE A 211 27.26 22.57 2.72
N GLU A 212 27.06 21.66 1.78
CA GLU A 212 26.00 20.64 1.80
C GLU A 212 26.62 19.25 1.62
N ALA A 213 26.01 18.25 2.26
CA ALA A 213 26.27 16.83 1.98
C ALA A 213 24.94 16.11 1.78
N ILE A 214 24.83 15.36 0.68
CA ILE A 214 23.63 14.60 0.33
C ILE A 214 23.97 13.11 0.29
N SER A 215 23.18 12.31 1.02
CA SER A 215 23.32 10.86 1.11
C SER A 215 22.01 10.19 0.74
N ILE A 216 22.06 9.20 -0.16
CA ILE A 216 20.96 8.26 -0.41
C ILE A 216 21.27 6.97 0.33
N VAL A 217 20.34 6.51 1.16
CA VAL A 217 20.48 5.30 1.98
C VAL A 217 19.42 4.29 1.56
N TYR A 218 19.87 3.15 1.06
CA TYR A 218 18.99 2.05 0.64
C TYR A 218 18.77 1.07 1.78
N PHE A 219 17.53 0.64 1.96
CA PHE A 219 17.11 -0.39 2.91
C PHE A 219 16.28 -1.44 2.18
N SER A 220 16.48 -2.72 2.52
CA SER A 220 15.68 -3.83 1.99
C SER A 220 14.28 -3.93 2.61
N ASP A 221 14.03 -3.23 3.72
CA ASP A 221 12.73 -3.12 4.39
C ASP A 221 12.43 -1.66 4.72
N TYR A 222 11.33 -1.13 4.20
CA TYR A 222 10.87 0.23 4.48
C TYR A 222 10.73 0.51 5.99
N ARG A 223 10.44 -0.51 6.82
CA ARG A 223 10.34 -0.35 8.28
C ARG A 223 11.69 0.00 8.91
N ALA A 224 12.78 -0.53 8.36
CA ALA A 224 14.13 -0.16 8.79
C ALA A 224 14.43 1.30 8.43
N GLY A 225 14.06 1.73 7.22
CA GLY A 225 14.16 3.12 6.79
C GLY A 225 13.40 4.09 7.70
N ILE A 226 12.18 3.75 8.11
CA ILE A 226 11.38 4.58 9.04
C ILE A 226 12.02 4.65 10.42
N ARG A 227 12.47 3.52 10.98
CA ARG A 227 13.19 3.53 12.27
C ARG A 227 14.47 4.37 12.20
N PHE A 228 15.16 4.31 11.07
CA PHE A 228 16.31 5.17 10.80
C PHE A 228 15.94 6.65 10.75
N ILE A 229 14.86 7.04 10.07
CA ILE A 229 14.34 8.42 10.01
C ILE A 229 14.00 8.96 11.40
N LEU A 230 13.32 8.15 12.22
CA LEU A 230 12.98 8.53 13.59
C LEU A 230 14.25 8.82 14.40
N GLU A 231 15.23 7.90 14.37
CA GLU A 231 16.43 8.10 15.17
C GLU A 231 17.37 9.19 14.62
N VAL A 232 17.54 9.32 13.31
CA VAL A 232 18.43 10.36 12.75
C VAL A 232 17.94 11.75 13.12
N THR A 233 16.62 11.94 13.17
CA THR A 233 16.00 13.19 13.64
C THR A 233 16.35 13.48 15.10
N ASP A 234 16.36 12.46 15.97
CA ASP A 234 16.64 12.63 17.39
C ASP A 234 18.14 12.90 17.70
N LYS A 235 19.05 12.67 16.76
CA LYS A 235 20.51 12.68 16.99
C LYS A 235 21.21 14.04 16.91
N LYS A 236 20.48 15.16 16.99
CA LYS A 236 21.04 16.53 16.93
C LYS A 236 21.98 16.73 15.72
N ILE A 237 21.65 16.10 14.59
CA ILE A 237 22.29 16.36 13.30
C ILE A 237 21.48 17.48 12.63
N PRO A 238 22.10 18.53 12.06
CA PRO A 238 21.37 19.63 11.40
C PRO A 238 20.90 19.19 10.01
N LEU A 239 19.93 18.27 9.98
CA LEU A 239 19.32 17.77 8.77
C LEU A 239 18.56 18.92 8.09
N SER A 240 18.82 19.13 6.81
CA SER A 240 18.17 20.16 5.99
C SER A 240 16.98 19.60 5.22
N ALA A 241 17.07 18.33 4.79
CA ALA A 241 15.98 17.59 4.15
C ALA A 241 16.05 16.10 4.51
N ILE A 242 14.88 15.45 4.61
CA ILE A 242 14.74 14.00 4.80
C ILE A 242 13.57 13.53 3.94
N ASP A 243 13.89 12.93 2.80
CA ASP A 243 12.90 12.35 1.90
C ASP A 243 12.99 10.83 1.90
N MET A 244 11.90 10.15 1.58
CA MET A 244 11.86 8.69 1.47
C MET A 244 11.05 8.30 0.24
N SER A 245 11.51 7.27 -0.47
CA SER A 245 10.69 6.58 -1.47
C SER A 245 10.72 5.08 -1.26
N THR A 246 9.57 4.44 -1.37
CA THR A 246 9.48 2.98 -1.36
C THR A 246 9.66 2.42 -2.76
N ASP A 247 10.13 1.18 -2.84
CA ASP A 247 10.05 0.44 -4.10
C ASP A 247 8.59 0.37 -4.58
N PRO A 248 8.36 0.29 -5.91
CA PRO A 248 7.06 0.06 -6.48
C PRO A 248 6.33 -1.13 -5.86
N PHE A 249 5.06 -0.94 -5.55
CA PHE A 249 4.17 -1.96 -5.04
C PHE A 249 3.13 -2.31 -6.10
N ILE A 250 3.24 -3.51 -6.66
CA ILE A 250 2.30 -4.06 -7.63
C ILE A 250 1.45 -5.13 -6.92
N PRO A 251 0.12 -4.93 -6.80
CA PRO A 251 -0.81 -5.92 -6.29
C PRO A 251 -0.62 -7.29 -6.95
N ALA A 252 -0.90 -8.38 -6.23
CA ALA A 252 -0.62 -9.77 -6.63
C ALA A 252 0.88 -10.16 -6.72
N MET A 253 1.77 -9.28 -7.20
CA MET A 253 3.22 -9.57 -7.31
C MET A 253 4.00 -9.35 -6.00
N ASN A 254 3.54 -8.43 -5.16
CA ASN A 254 4.23 -8.01 -3.94
C ASN A 254 3.60 -8.53 -2.63
N ILE A 255 2.59 -9.40 -2.69
CA ILE A 255 1.79 -9.79 -1.49
C ILE A 255 2.61 -10.45 -0.38
N ASN A 256 3.76 -11.06 -0.70
CA ASN A 256 4.70 -11.66 0.25
C ASN A 256 6.12 -11.08 0.16
N LYS A 257 6.30 -9.97 -0.55
CA LYS A 257 7.61 -9.32 -0.68
C LYS A 257 7.77 -8.24 0.38
N VAL A 258 8.91 -8.26 1.07
CA VAL A 258 9.34 -7.11 1.86
C VAL A 258 9.67 -5.98 0.88
N VAL A 259 8.96 -4.87 0.99
CA VAL A 259 9.16 -3.70 0.15
C VAL A 259 10.37 -2.93 0.67
N GLY A 260 11.36 -2.70 -0.18
CA GLY A 260 12.51 -1.87 0.14
C GLY A 260 12.17 -0.38 0.09
N CYS A 261 13.15 0.44 0.47
CA CYS A 261 13.06 1.88 0.33
C CYS A 261 14.43 2.52 0.15
N ASN A 262 14.42 3.76 -0.31
CA ASN A 262 15.52 4.69 -0.21
C ASN A 262 15.13 5.88 0.68
N VAL A 263 16.10 6.38 1.45
CA VAL A 263 15.98 7.59 2.26
C VAL A 263 17.05 8.56 1.78
N ILE A 264 16.65 9.75 1.33
CA ILE A 264 17.56 10.81 0.93
C ILE A 264 17.69 11.80 2.09
N ILE A 265 18.92 12.06 2.50
CA ILE A 265 19.24 12.99 3.58
C ILE A 265 20.14 14.09 3.05
N SER A 266 19.79 15.33 3.35
CA SER A 266 20.70 16.46 3.19
C SER A 266 21.10 17.02 4.56
N ILE A 267 22.35 17.44 4.68
CA ILE A 267 22.91 18.17 5.82
C ILE A 267 23.58 19.42 5.27
N GLU A 268 23.20 20.57 5.79
CA GLU A 268 23.85 21.85 5.48
C GLU A 268 24.65 22.35 6.69
N SER A 269 25.72 23.10 6.43
CA SER A 269 26.54 23.73 7.47
C SER A 269 27.32 24.94 6.93
N TYR A 270 27.51 25.96 7.76
CA TYR A 270 28.46 27.06 7.53
C TYR A 270 29.94 26.64 7.64
N SER A 271 30.23 25.44 8.17
CA SER A 271 31.60 24.95 8.36
C SER A 271 31.76 23.56 7.77
N LYS A 272 32.77 23.41 6.89
CA LYS A 272 33.14 22.13 6.29
C LYS A 272 33.57 21.10 7.33
N GLU A 273 34.26 21.54 8.39
CA GLU A 273 34.67 20.68 9.50
C GLU A 273 33.45 20.11 10.25
N LYS A 274 32.48 20.98 10.61
CA LYS A 274 31.24 20.54 11.25
C LYS A 274 30.44 19.60 10.34
N LEU A 275 30.36 19.88 9.04
CA LEU A 275 29.71 19.01 8.07
C LEU A 275 30.35 17.61 8.08
N ASN A 276 31.68 17.53 8.05
CA ASN A 276 32.41 16.26 8.12
C ASN A 276 32.18 15.51 9.45
N MET A 277 32.01 16.22 10.56
CA MET A 277 31.63 15.61 11.84
C MET A 277 30.22 15.03 11.79
N TYR A 278 29.25 15.77 11.22
CA TYR A 278 27.86 15.31 11.11
C TYR A 278 27.71 14.12 10.17
N THR A 279 28.40 14.11 9.03
CA THR A 279 28.37 12.97 8.09
C THR A 279 28.99 11.71 8.71
N LYS A 280 30.02 11.83 9.55
CA LYS A 280 30.55 10.69 10.34
C LYS A 280 29.50 10.12 11.31
N LYS A 281 28.74 10.98 11.99
CA LYS A 281 27.62 10.54 12.86
C LYS A 281 26.49 9.89 12.05
N LEU A 282 26.19 10.41 10.86
CA LEU A 282 25.21 9.83 9.97
C LEU A 282 25.62 8.41 9.54
N LYS A 283 26.89 8.23 9.13
CA LYS A 283 27.44 6.93 8.72
C LYS A 283 27.32 5.86 9.81
N SER A 284 27.58 6.21 11.08
CA SER A 284 27.44 5.23 12.17
C SER A 284 25.98 4.81 12.40
N LEU A 285 25.03 5.73 12.20
CA LEU A 285 23.60 5.40 12.24
C LEU A 285 23.18 4.51 11.07
N ILE A 286 23.63 4.83 9.85
CA ILE A 286 23.34 4.04 8.64
C ILE A 286 23.79 2.59 8.83
N ALA A 287 25.03 2.38 9.29
CA ALA A 287 25.58 1.04 9.54
C ALA A 287 24.75 0.25 10.57
N ARG A 288 24.30 0.90 11.65
CA ARG A 288 23.48 0.26 12.70
C ARG A 288 22.14 -0.25 12.17
N PHE A 289 21.54 0.43 11.19
CA PHE A 289 20.28 0.03 10.56
C PHE A 289 20.48 -0.80 9.28
N GLN A 290 21.72 -1.23 8.99
CA GLN A 290 22.07 -2.03 7.81
C GLN A 290 21.70 -1.34 6.48
N GLY A 291 21.77 -0.01 6.45
CA GLY A 291 21.56 0.77 5.25
C GLY A 291 22.81 0.83 4.37
N THR A 292 22.63 0.92 3.06
CA THR A 292 23.72 1.12 2.10
C THR A 292 23.71 2.55 1.58
N GLU A 293 24.80 3.29 1.84
CA GLU A 293 24.92 4.72 1.48
C GLU A 293 25.54 4.93 0.09
N ILE A 294 24.97 5.88 -0.66
CA ILE A 294 25.58 6.50 -1.84
C ILE A 294 25.60 8.01 -1.64
N ILE A 295 26.78 8.63 -1.75
CA ILE A 295 26.97 10.08 -1.64
C ILE A 295 26.68 10.75 -2.98
N LYS A 296 26.00 11.90 -2.95
CA LYS A 296 25.55 12.65 -4.14
C LYS A 296 25.77 14.16 -3.97
N ASP A 297 25.63 14.88 -5.08
CA ASP A 297 25.90 16.33 -5.15
C ASP A 297 24.66 17.17 -5.48
N ASN A 298 23.51 16.56 -5.83
CA ASN A 298 22.31 17.29 -6.23
C ASN A 298 21.02 16.60 -5.78
N LEU A 299 20.37 17.16 -4.75
CA LEU A 299 19.18 16.58 -4.14
C LEU A 299 18.02 16.45 -5.13
N HIS A 300 17.73 17.52 -5.88
CA HIS A 300 16.60 17.54 -6.82
C HIS A 300 16.74 16.52 -7.95
N LYS A 301 17.95 16.40 -8.52
CA LYS A 301 18.21 15.43 -9.59
C LYS A 301 17.97 14.00 -9.10
N GLU A 302 18.50 13.66 -7.93
CA GLU A 302 18.38 12.31 -7.39
C GLU A 302 16.92 11.94 -7.05
N ARG A 303 16.15 12.90 -6.52
CA ARG A 303 14.70 12.71 -6.32
C ARG A 303 13.99 12.37 -7.63
N LEU A 304 14.25 13.15 -8.69
CA LEU A 304 13.65 12.94 -10.01
C LEU A 304 14.06 11.58 -10.59
N ASP A 305 15.34 11.21 -10.52
CA ASP A 305 15.84 9.95 -11.04
C ASP A 305 15.21 8.74 -10.32
N ILE A 306 14.98 8.83 -9.00
CA ILE A 306 14.28 7.79 -8.23
C ILE A 306 12.82 7.68 -8.63
N VAL A 307 12.10 8.79 -8.68
CA VAL A 307 10.69 8.83 -9.07
C VAL A 307 10.51 8.27 -10.48
N GLN A 308 11.32 8.72 -11.44
CA GLN A 308 11.21 8.26 -12.83
C GLN A 308 11.47 6.77 -12.97
N ARG A 309 12.46 6.22 -12.26
CA ARG A 309 12.73 4.77 -12.25
C ARG A 309 11.54 3.99 -11.70
N ASN A 310 10.97 4.44 -10.58
CA ASN A 310 9.84 3.75 -9.96
C ASN A 310 8.58 3.81 -10.85
N VAL A 311 8.32 4.95 -11.48
CA VAL A 311 7.25 5.10 -12.49
C VAL A 311 7.47 4.14 -13.66
N GLN A 312 8.69 4.01 -14.17
CA GLN A 312 9.01 3.11 -15.28
C GLN A 312 8.77 1.64 -14.94
N VAL A 313 9.11 1.20 -13.72
CA VAL A 313 8.85 -0.18 -13.26
C VAL A 313 7.35 -0.50 -13.21
N ILE A 314 6.51 0.44 -12.78
CA ILE A 314 5.06 0.20 -12.79
C ILE A 314 4.54 0.23 -14.23
N ARG A 315 5.01 1.19 -15.05
CA ARG A 315 4.60 1.29 -16.44
C ARG A 315 5.02 0.08 -17.28
N SER A 316 6.14 -0.58 -17.01
CA SER A 316 6.50 -1.78 -17.77
C SER A 316 5.47 -2.90 -17.66
N GLU A 317 4.77 -2.98 -16.53
CA GLU A 317 3.63 -3.90 -16.34
C GLU A 317 2.30 -3.27 -16.79
N TYR A 318 2.14 -1.95 -16.60
CA TYR A 318 0.89 -1.21 -16.87
C TYR A 318 1.12 -0.04 -17.84
N ASN A 319 1.48 -0.35 -19.09
CA ASN A 319 1.96 0.65 -20.07
C ASN A 319 0.97 1.81 -20.38
N HIS A 320 -0.33 1.60 -20.23
CA HIS A 320 -1.37 2.59 -20.52
C HIS A 320 -1.84 3.37 -19.27
N TYR A 321 -1.34 3.02 -18.08
CA TYR A 321 -1.75 3.67 -16.84
C TYR A 321 -1.13 5.05 -16.71
N THR A 322 -1.95 5.97 -16.19
CA THR A 322 -1.49 7.23 -15.62
C THR A 322 -1.34 7.07 -14.10
N TYR A 323 -0.94 8.13 -13.41
CA TYR A 323 -0.89 8.13 -11.96
C TYR A 323 -1.55 9.36 -11.37
N PHE A 324 -2.05 9.20 -10.15
CA PHE A 324 -2.55 10.26 -9.29
C PHE A 324 -1.69 10.35 -8.04
N LEU A 325 -1.30 11.55 -7.65
CA LEU A 325 -0.42 11.79 -6.51
C LEU A 325 -1.20 12.47 -5.39
N PHE A 326 -1.32 11.75 -4.28
CA PHE A 326 -1.98 12.22 -3.07
C PHE A 326 -1.03 13.04 -2.20
N ASP A 327 -1.57 13.81 -1.26
CA ASP A 327 -0.80 14.61 -0.29
C ASP A 327 -1.54 14.62 1.04
N SER A 328 -0.88 14.24 2.13
CA SER A 328 -1.44 14.31 3.49
C SER A 328 -0.32 14.19 4.53
N VAL A 329 -0.49 14.72 5.74
CA VAL A 329 0.56 14.67 6.78
C VAL A 329 0.10 13.82 7.94
N ILE A 330 0.99 12.96 8.44
CA ILE A 330 0.78 12.17 9.65
C ILE A 330 1.98 12.32 10.60
N PRO A 331 1.79 12.08 11.91
CA PRO A 331 2.93 12.01 12.82
C PRO A 331 3.95 10.96 12.33
N ARG A 332 5.24 11.31 12.33
CA ARG A 332 6.32 10.43 11.85
C ARG A 332 6.31 9.04 12.47
N SER A 333 5.95 8.95 13.75
CA SER A 333 5.82 7.69 14.49
C SER A 333 4.73 6.76 13.93
N LYS A 334 3.85 7.27 13.07
CA LYS A 334 2.74 6.54 12.43
C LYS A 334 3.01 6.20 10.96
N LEU A 335 4.13 6.62 10.37
CA LEU A 335 4.48 6.35 8.97
C LEU A 335 4.41 4.85 8.62
N SER A 336 4.91 3.98 9.51
CA SER A 336 4.88 2.53 9.27
C SER A 336 3.45 1.98 9.24
N ILE A 337 2.57 2.49 10.11
CA ILE A 337 1.17 2.05 10.18
C ILE A 337 0.43 2.46 8.90
N MET A 338 0.70 3.69 8.43
CA MET A 338 0.08 4.21 7.22
C MET A 338 0.53 3.47 5.96
N LEU A 339 1.83 3.17 5.83
CA LEU A 339 2.35 2.37 4.72
C LEU A 339 1.74 0.97 4.66
N GLU A 340 1.65 0.31 5.81
CA GLU A 340 0.99 -0.99 5.89
C GLU A 340 -0.47 -0.91 5.44
N TYR A 341 -1.18 0.16 5.82
CA TYR A 341 -2.55 0.41 5.39
C TYR A 341 -2.64 0.69 3.88
N LEU A 342 -1.74 1.51 3.33
CA LEU A 342 -1.66 1.80 1.89
C LEU A 342 -1.51 0.51 1.07
N TYR A 343 -0.60 -0.39 1.45
CA TYR A 343 -0.42 -1.66 0.75
C TYR A 343 -1.63 -2.60 0.91
N LYS A 344 -2.34 -2.56 2.04
CA LYS A 344 -3.60 -3.30 2.20
C LYS A 344 -4.68 -2.79 1.24
N VAL A 345 -4.90 -1.47 1.19
CA VAL A 345 -5.89 -0.87 0.29
C VAL A 345 -5.51 -1.07 -1.19
N SER A 346 -4.23 -0.95 -1.53
CA SER A 346 -3.69 -1.24 -2.86
C SER A 346 -4.01 -2.65 -3.32
N ASN A 347 -3.78 -3.66 -2.48
CA ASN A 347 -4.14 -5.05 -2.79
C ASN A 347 -5.65 -5.24 -2.93
N MET A 348 -6.44 -4.58 -2.07
CA MET A 348 -7.90 -4.71 -2.08
C MET A 348 -8.53 -4.11 -3.35
N LEU A 349 -8.00 -2.99 -3.84
CA LEU A 349 -8.54 -2.31 -5.02
C LEU A 349 -7.77 -2.66 -6.31
N LEU A 350 -6.73 -3.48 -6.20
CA LEU A 350 -5.82 -3.85 -7.29
C LEU A 350 -5.21 -2.64 -7.99
N MET A 351 -4.85 -1.62 -7.21
CA MET A 351 -4.25 -0.40 -7.72
C MET A 351 -2.76 -0.37 -7.40
N PRO A 352 -1.86 -0.44 -8.40
CA PRO A 352 -0.43 -0.29 -8.18
C PRO A 352 -0.11 1.07 -7.58
N LEU A 353 0.89 1.11 -6.69
CA LEU A 353 1.34 2.38 -6.14
C LEU A 353 2.84 2.39 -5.88
N MET A 354 3.38 3.59 -5.83
CA MET A 354 4.66 3.85 -5.19
C MET A 354 4.44 4.94 -4.15
N ASN A 355 5.39 5.06 -3.23
CA ASN A 355 5.32 6.14 -2.27
C ASN A 355 6.56 7.01 -2.33
N THR A 356 6.33 8.31 -2.18
CA THR A 356 7.36 9.32 -1.97
C THR A 356 6.92 10.25 -0.86
N TYR A 357 7.82 10.64 0.02
CA TYR A 357 7.48 11.38 1.24
C TYR A 357 8.52 12.45 1.54
N HIS A 358 8.06 13.60 2.06
CA HIS A 358 8.87 14.46 2.91
C HIS A 358 8.84 13.89 4.32
N ALA A 359 9.60 12.80 4.50
CA ALA A 359 9.56 11.98 5.70
C ALA A 359 9.99 12.73 6.97
N GLY A 360 10.80 13.78 6.82
CA GLY A 360 11.17 14.70 7.90
C GLY A 360 9.97 15.42 8.53
N ASP A 361 8.99 15.78 7.70
CA ASP A 361 7.78 16.51 8.11
C ASP A 361 6.58 15.57 8.35
N GLY A 362 6.74 14.29 8.01
CA GLY A 362 5.65 13.31 8.02
C GLY A 362 4.65 13.52 6.88
N ASN A 363 4.99 14.33 5.87
CA ASN A 363 4.15 14.54 4.70
C ASN A 363 4.31 13.37 3.73
N ILE A 364 3.18 12.76 3.38
CA ILE A 364 3.12 11.58 2.54
C ILE A 364 2.53 11.85 1.15
N HIS A 365 3.16 11.32 0.10
CA HIS A 365 2.65 11.34 -1.27
C HIS A 365 2.50 9.94 -1.87
N PRO A 366 1.46 9.19 -1.47
CA PRO A 366 1.10 7.97 -2.19
C PRO A 366 0.79 8.31 -3.66
N THR A 367 1.46 7.63 -4.59
CA THR A 367 1.25 7.80 -6.03
C THR A 367 0.64 6.54 -6.58
N VAL A 368 -0.64 6.61 -6.94
CA VAL A 368 -1.46 5.47 -7.34
C VAL A 368 -1.66 5.47 -8.85
N PHE A 369 -1.45 4.33 -9.48
CA PHE A 369 -1.52 4.14 -10.91
C PHE A 369 -2.85 3.51 -11.30
N TYR A 370 -3.42 3.99 -12.39
CA TYR A 370 -4.77 3.58 -12.81
C TYR A 370 -4.98 3.89 -14.31
N ASP A 371 -5.95 3.21 -14.93
CA ASP A 371 -6.41 3.55 -16.27
C ASP A 371 -7.44 4.68 -16.22
N SER A 372 -7.05 5.88 -16.68
CA SER A 372 -7.95 7.04 -16.72
C SER A 372 -9.13 6.91 -17.67
N SER A 373 -9.08 5.98 -18.63
CA SER A 373 -10.18 5.71 -19.55
C SER A 373 -11.22 4.76 -18.93
N SER A 374 -10.83 3.98 -17.92
CA SER A 374 -11.69 3.06 -17.21
C SER A 374 -12.54 3.79 -16.16
N ILE A 375 -13.87 3.64 -16.26
CA ILE A 375 -14.79 4.12 -15.22
C ILE A 375 -14.53 3.39 -13.91
N GLU A 376 -14.27 2.08 -13.98
CA GLU A 376 -14.04 1.25 -12.80
C GLU A 376 -12.80 1.69 -12.02
N ASP A 377 -11.70 1.98 -12.71
CA ASP A 377 -10.45 2.41 -12.08
C ASP A 377 -10.57 3.81 -11.47
N ARG A 378 -11.33 4.70 -12.11
CA ARG A 378 -11.63 6.03 -11.54
C ARG A 378 -12.47 5.93 -10.28
N GLU A 379 -13.48 5.06 -10.28
CA GLU A 379 -14.30 4.79 -9.09
C GLU A 379 -13.47 4.16 -7.95
N LYS A 380 -12.57 3.23 -8.26
CA LYS A 380 -11.62 2.67 -7.28
C LYS A 380 -10.65 3.71 -6.75
N LEU A 381 -10.12 4.59 -7.61
CA LEU A 381 -9.23 5.67 -7.20
C LEU A 381 -9.91 6.60 -6.18
N GLU A 382 -11.18 6.93 -6.41
CA GLU A 382 -11.96 7.76 -5.49
C GLU A 382 -12.21 7.06 -4.14
N LEU A 383 -12.54 5.77 -4.16
CA LEU A 383 -12.64 4.99 -2.94
C LEU A 383 -11.28 4.88 -2.22
N PHE A 384 -10.19 4.68 -2.96
CA PHE A 384 -8.82 4.66 -2.42
C PHE A 384 -8.53 5.98 -1.69
N LEU A 385 -8.77 7.12 -2.34
CA LEU A 385 -8.58 8.45 -1.76
C LEU A 385 -9.34 8.60 -0.44
N PHE A 386 -10.62 8.26 -0.42
CA PHE A 386 -11.45 8.35 0.78
C PHE A 386 -10.87 7.53 1.94
N LEU A 387 -10.41 6.30 1.67
CA LEU A 387 -9.86 5.41 2.69
C LEU A 387 -8.55 5.92 3.27
N ILE A 388 -7.68 6.46 2.43
CA ILE A 388 -6.39 7.01 2.87
C ILE A 388 -6.60 8.29 3.68
N LEU A 389 -7.42 9.23 3.21
CA LEU A 389 -7.71 10.45 3.96
C LEU A 389 -8.36 10.16 5.32
N SER A 390 -9.28 9.19 5.36
CA SER A 390 -9.90 8.77 6.62
C SER A 390 -8.90 8.17 7.60
N LYS A 391 -7.96 7.34 7.11
CA LYS A 391 -6.88 6.80 7.95
C LYS A 391 -5.95 7.91 8.43
N THR A 392 -5.62 8.89 7.58
CA THR A 392 -4.83 10.08 7.98
C THR A 392 -5.47 10.79 9.17
N VAL A 393 -6.77 11.09 9.10
CA VAL A 393 -7.49 11.75 10.21
C VAL A 393 -7.48 10.87 11.47
N LYS A 394 -7.76 9.56 11.35
CA LYS A 394 -7.72 8.61 12.49
C LYS A 394 -6.33 8.52 13.14
N LEU A 395 -5.25 8.77 12.40
CA LEU A 395 -3.89 8.80 12.91
C LEU A 395 -3.47 10.16 13.51
N GLY A 396 -4.40 11.13 13.57
CA GLY A 396 -4.14 12.49 14.08
C GLY A 396 -3.39 13.36 13.07
N GLY A 397 -3.51 13.05 11.78
CA GLY A 397 -2.92 13.81 10.69
C GLY A 397 -3.83 14.88 10.08
N THR A 398 -3.34 15.55 9.03
CA THR A 398 -4.10 16.50 8.19
C THR A 398 -4.19 15.99 6.76
N ILE A 399 -5.33 16.22 6.11
CA ILE A 399 -5.61 15.71 4.75
C ILE A 399 -4.85 16.41 3.64
N THR A 400 -4.05 17.44 3.96
CA THR A 400 -3.08 18.05 3.06
C THR A 400 -1.89 18.57 3.86
N GLY A 401 -0.69 18.43 3.31
CA GLY A 401 0.54 19.02 3.81
C GLY A 401 0.94 20.26 3.05
N GLU A 402 0.95 20.20 1.71
CA GLU A 402 1.48 21.27 0.86
C GLU A 402 0.69 21.53 -0.43
N HIS A 403 -0.21 20.64 -0.85
CA HIS A 403 -0.93 20.80 -2.12
C HIS A 403 -2.24 21.60 -2.02
N GLY A 404 -2.86 21.61 -0.83
CA GLY A 404 -4.15 22.22 -0.59
C GLY A 404 -5.33 21.25 -0.67
N ILE A 405 -6.53 21.82 -0.66
CA ILE A 405 -7.82 21.15 -0.70
C ILE A 405 -8.40 21.16 -2.13
N GLY A 406 -8.45 22.34 -2.76
CA GLY A 406 -8.93 22.51 -4.13
C GLY A 406 -10.29 21.89 -4.41
N GLN A 407 -10.46 21.37 -5.63
CA GLN A 407 -11.58 20.49 -5.98
C GLN A 407 -11.36 19.06 -5.50
N GLU A 408 -10.11 18.59 -5.44
CA GLU A 408 -9.77 17.21 -5.11
C GLU A 408 -10.36 16.77 -3.76
N LYS A 409 -10.16 17.59 -2.72
CA LYS A 409 -10.45 17.19 -1.32
C LYS A 409 -11.60 17.96 -0.69
N LYS A 410 -12.25 18.89 -1.38
CA LYS A 410 -13.31 19.74 -0.78
C LYS A 410 -14.47 18.93 -0.21
N ASP A 411 -14.88 17.87 -0.89
CA ASP A 411 -16.00 17.03 -0.46
C ASP A 411 -15.62 16.26 0.81
N PHE A 412 -14.40 15.72 0.87
CA PHE A 412 -13.88 15.09 2.09
C PHE A 412 -13.67 16.09 3.24
N GLN A 413 -13.11 17.26 2.95
CA GLN A 413 -12.94 18.35 3.92
C GLN A 413 -14.27 18.73 4.55
N SER A 414 -15.35 18.77 3.76
CA SER A 414 -16.69 19.05 4.28
C SER A 414 -17.13 18.00 5.32
N LEU A 415 -16.78 16.73 5.16
CA LEU A 415 -17.14 15.69 6.13
C LEU A 415 -16.48 15.90 7.49
N ILE A 416 -15.20 16.29 7.49
CA ILE A 416 -14.39 16.36 8.72
C ILE A 416 -14.39 17.76 9.38
N THR A 417 -14.91 18.78 8.70
CA THR A 417 -14.95 20.14 9.23
C THR A 417 -16.17 20.31 10.15
N PRO A 418 -15.98 20.70 11.42
CA PRO A 418 -17.08 21.05 12.30
C PRO A 418 -17.91 22.20 11.72
N SER A 419 -19.24 22.11 11.82
CA SER A 419 -20.17 23.12 11.27
C SER A 419 -19.89 24.55 11.74
N MET A 420 -19.44 24.72 12.99
CA MET A 420 -19.02 26.03 13.51
C MET A 420 -17.81 26.62 12.77
N ILE A 421 -16.85 25.78 12.38
CA ILE A 421 -15.68 26.23 11.60
C ILE A 421 -16.12 26.62 10.18
N GLU A 422 -17.03 25.86 9.58
CA GLU A 422 -17.62 26.20 8.28
C GLU A 422 -18.32 27.56 8.31
N GLU A 423 -19.08 27.88 9.36
CA GLU A 423 -19.73 29.18 9.52
C GLU A 423 -18.70 30.33 9.60
N VAL A 424 -17.60 30.12 10.32
CA VAL A 424 -16.52 31.10 10.40
C VAL A 424 -15.87 31.32 9.03
N PHE A 425 -15.58 30.25 8.28
CA PHE A 425 -15.01 30.37 6.93
C PHE A 425 -15.97 31.09 5.96
N LYS A 426 -17.27 30.83 6.06
CA LYS A 426 -18.27 31.57 5.27
C LYS A 426 -18.27 33.06 5.59
N LYS A 427 -18.29 33.44 6.86
CA LYS A 427 -18.25 34.85 7.29
C LYS A 427 -16.96 35.56 6.84
N ILE A 428 -15.84 34.85 6.84
CA ILE A 428 -14.58 35.36 6.31
C ILE A 428 -14.69 35.57 4.79
N LYS A 429 -15.17 34.57 4.04
CA LYS A 429 -15.38 34.67 2.59
C LYS A 429 -16.30 35.84 2.23
N GLU A 430 -17.43 35.99 2.92
CA GLU A 430 -18.38 37.11 2.74
C GLU A 430 -17.73 38.48 2.95
N LYS A 431 -16.73 38.58 3.85
CA LYS A 431 -16.05 39.84 4.12
C LYS A 431 -15.08 40.27 3.01
N PHE A 432 -14.46 39.31 2.33
CA PHE A 432 -13.50 39.57 1.25
C PHE A 432 -14.15 39.54 -0.13
N ASP A 433 -15.13 38.67 -0.33
CA ASP A 433 -15.82 38.42 -1.59
C ASP A 433 -17.32 38.17 -1.34
N PRO A 434 -18.10 39.24 -1.06
CA PRO A 434 -19.51 39.14 -0.64
C PRO A 434 -20.42 38.51 -1.70
N ASP A 435 -20.06 38.64 -2.97
CA ASP A 435 -20.82 38.09 -4.10
C ASP A 435 -20.38 36.66 -4.49
N TYR A 436 -19.38 36.09 -3.79
CA TYR A 436 -18.82 34.77 -4.08
C TYR A 436 -18.38 34.59 -5.54
N LEU A 437 -17.69 35.59 -6.10
CA LEU A 437 -17.22 35.59 -7.49
C LEU A 437 -15.80 35.06 -7.66
N LEU A 438 -14.96 35.20 -6.64
CA LEU A 438 -13.54 34.86 -6.70
C LEU A 438 -13.31 33.37 -6.38
N ASN A 439 -12.73 32.65 -7.35
CA ASN A 439 -12.35 31.23 -7.31
C ASN A 439 -13.42 30.33 -6.66
N VAL A 440 -14.56 30.24 -7.34
CA VAL A 440 -15.80 29.66 -6.82
C VAL A 440 -15.66 28.16 -6.55
N ASP A 441 -16.32 27.66 -5.51
CA ASP A 441 -16.55 26.24 -5.23
C ASP A 441 -15.27 25.35 -5.22
N LYS A 442 -14.21 25.89 -4.63
CA LYS A 442 -12.94 25.22 -4.29
C LYS A 442 -12.89 24.89 -2.79
N LEU A 443 -11.97 25.54 -2.05
CA LEU A 443 -11.77 25.42 -0.61
C LEU A 443 -13.04 25.76 0.20
N ILE A 444 -13.78 26.79 -0.23
CA ILE A 444 -14.99 27.25 0.46
C ILE A 444 -16.21 27.03 -0.45
N CYS A 445 -17.11 26.14 -0.02
CA CYS A 445 -18.36 25.84 -0.72
C CYS A 445 -19.52 26.68 -0.16
N LYS A 446 -20.47 27.06 -1.03
CA LYS A 446 -21.70 27.74 -0.58
C LYS A 446 -22.61 26.78 0.19
N ASP A 447 -22.75 25.55 -0.28
CA ASP A 447 -23.65 24.52 0.26
C ASP A 447 -22.89 23.26 0.74
N TYR A 448 -22.27 23.36 1.92
CA TYR A 448 -21.58 22.23 2.55
C TYR A 448 -22.51 21.05 2.83
N LYS A 449 -23.78 21.28 3.23
CA LYS A 449 -24.66 20.20 3.70
C LYS A 449 -25.07 19.27 2.56
N SER A 450 -25.52 19.82 1.44
CA SER A 450 -25.90 19.05 0.26
C SER A 450 -24.72 18.23 -0.29
N ASN A 451 -23.52 18.83 -0.31
CA ASN A 451 -22.31 18.17 -0.77
C ASN A 451 -21.93 16.97 0.12
N LYS A 452 -22.03 17.11 1.46
CA LYS A 452 -21.76 16.01 2.40
C LYS A 452 -22.63 14.78 2.12
N GLU A 453 -23.94 14.95 2.06
CA GLU A 453 -24.88 13.83 1.87
C GLU A 453 -24.65 13.12 0.52
N LYS A 454 -24.42 13.89 -0.54
CA LYS A 454 -24.11 13.35 -1.87
C LYS A 454 -22.82 12.55 -1.87
N TYR A 455 -21.76 13.09 -1.26
CA TYR A 455 -20.47 12.43 -1.20
C TYR A 455 -20.50 11.15 -0.35
N ILE A 456 -21.17 11.19 0.80
CA ILE A 456 -21.45 10.01 1.64
C ILE A 456 -22.13 8.90 0.84
N ASN A 457 -23.23 9.21 0.17
CA ASN A 457 -24.00 8.21 -0.57
C ASN A 457 -23.16 7.60 -1.70
N LYS A 458 -22.34 8.41 -2.37
CA LYS A 458 -21.41 7.96 -3.39
C LYS A 458 -20.38 6.98 -2.82
N ILE A 459 -19.69 7.34 -1.73
CA ILE A 459 -18.68 6.48 -1.10
C ILE A 459 -19.29 5.18 -0.57
N VAL A 460 -20.48 5.22 0.04
CA VAL A 460 -21.19 4.01 0.47
C VAL A 460 -21.52 3.11 -0.72
N GLY A 461 -21.97 3.69 -1.84
CA GLY A 461 -22.18 2.96 -3.08
C GLY A 461 -20.90 2.28 -3.61
N LEU A 462 -19.79 3.01 -3.63
CA LEU A 462 -18.48 2.49 -4.06
C LEU A 462 -17.98 1.37 -3.13
N LYS A 463 -18.08 1.54 -1.81
CA LYS A 463 -17.78 0.48 -0.83
C LYS A 463 -18.61 -0.76 -1.12
N ASN A 464 -19.92 -0.60 -1.29
CA ASN A 464 -20.81 -1.73 -1.53
C ASN A 464 -20.50 -2.44 -2.85
N LYS A 465 -20.05 -1.72 -3.87
CA LYS A 465 -19.67 -2.29 -5.17
C LYS A 465 -18.34 -3.04 -5.10
N TYR A 466 -17.29 -2.42 -4.56
CA TYR A 466 -15.91 -2.91 -4.68
C TYR A 466 -15.39 -3.68 -3.47
N ILE A 467 -15.99 -3.48 -2.29
CA ILE A 467 -15.57 -4.18 -1.05
C ILE A 467 -16.60 -5.25 -0.70
N ASN A 468 -17.87 -4.89 -0.59
CA ASN A 468 -18.93 -5.83 -0.17
C ASN A 468 -19.55 -6.63 -1.35
N GLY A 469 -19.35 -6.17 -2.59
CA GLY A 469 -20.02 -6.67 -3.78
C GLY A 469 -19.30 -7.85 -4.43
N GLY A 470 -20.04 -8.60 -5.26
CA GLY A 470 -19.53 -9.77 -5.99
C GLY A 470 -18.42 -9.48 -7.03
N ASP A 471 -18.10 -8.20 -7.31
CA ASP A 471 -17.03 -7.82 -8.24
C ASP A 471 -15.62 -8.12 -7.73
N PHE A 472 -15.38 -8.11 -6.42
CA PHE A 472 -14.08 -8.55 -5.88
C PHE A 472 -13.90 -10.08 -6.03
N GLN A 473 -14.98 -10.84 -5.86
CA GLN A 473 -14.99 -12.26 -6.22
C GLN A 473 -14.76 -12.49 -7.72
N TRP A 474 -15.04 -11.50 -8.58
CA TRP A 474 -14.75 -11.53 -10.01
C TRP A 474 -13.32 -11.05 -10.33
N GLN A 475 -12.76 -10.10 -9.59
CA GLN A 475 -11.37 -9.67 -9.75
C GLN A 475 -10.35 -10.72 -9.27
N ILE A 476 -10.67 -11.47 -8.21
CA ILE A 476 -9.95 -12.72 -7.89
C ILE A 476 -10.02 -13.69 -9.09
N ARG A 477 -11.16 -13.78 -9.80
CA ARG A 477 -11.27 -14.60 -11.04
C ARG A 477 -10.41 -14.06 -12.18
N ARG A 478 -10.23 -12.75 -12.31
CA ARG A 478 -9.43 -12.14 -13.39
C ARG A 478 -7.92 -12.26 -13.18
N ILE A 479 -7.43 -12.02 -11.96
CA ILE A 479 -6.04 -12.36 -11.56
C ILE A 479 -5.80 -13.86 -11.80
N SER A 480 -6.84 -14.66 -11.59
CA SER A 480 -6.78 -16.10 -11.84
C SER A 480 -6.81 -16.50 -13.34
N SER A 481 -7.25 -15.62 -14.24
CA SER A 481 -7.36 -15.94 -15.68
C SER A 481 -6.16 -15.43 -16.49
N GLU A 482 -5.59 -14.26 -16.17
CA GLU A 482 -4.49 -13.65 -16.94
C GLU A 482 -3.12 -14.33 -16.66
N ASN A 483 -2.98 -15.03 -15.53
CA ASN A 483 -1.77 -15.80 -15.16
C ASN A 483 -1.90 -17.32 -15.44
N HIS A 484 -2.85 -17.79 -16.27
CA HIS A 484 -3.20 -19.22 -16.41
C HIS A 484 -3.50 -19.91 -15.06
N ILE A 485 -4.07 -19.19 -14.09
CA ILE A 485 -4.24 -19.69 -12.71
C ILE A 485 -5.48 -20.59 -12.56
N VAL A 486 -6.43 -20.60 -13.50
CA VAL A 486 -7.55 -21.57 -13.58
C VAL A 486 -7.71 -22.09 -15.02
N ASP A 487 -7.35 -23.35 -15.25
CA ASP A 487 -7.80 -24.10 -16.44
C ASP A 487 -9.30 -24.40 -16.30
N HIS A 488 -10.05 -24.02 -17.32
CA HIS A 488 -11.49 -24.22 -17.47
C HIS A 488 -11.80 -25.71 -17.66
N ARG A 489 -12.09 -26.48 -16.59
CA ARG A 489 -12.83 -27.74 -16.76
C ARG A 489 -13.93 -28.04 -15.74
N ASP A 490 -13.89 -27.54 -14.51
CA ASP A 490 -14.95 -27.84 -13.53
C ASP A 490 -15.38 -26.58 -12.78
N GLY A 491 -16.69 -26.32 -12.76
CA GLY A 491 -17.33 -25.04 -12.44
C GLY A 491 -17.05 -24.37 -11.08
N LEU A 492 -17.59 -23.16 -10.94
CA LEU A 492 -17.48 -22.23 -9.80
C LEU A 492 -17.68 -22.89 -8.43
N ILE A 493 -16.76 -22.67 -7.50
CA ILE A 493 -16.86 -23.09 -6.09
C ILE A 493 -17.22 -21.89 -5.22
N SER A 494 -18.34 -21.98 -4.51
CA SER A 494 -18.75 -21.00 -3.50
C SER A 494 -17.93 -21.16 -2.22
N ILE A 495 -17.20 -20.11 -1.82
CA ILE A 495 -16.41 -20.04 -0.58
C ILE A 495 -17.22 -19.30 0.49
N GLN A 496 -17.31 -19.88 1.69
CA GLN A 496 -18.02 -19.33 2.84
C GLN A 496 -17.05 -19.07 4.01
N PRO A 497 -17.30 -18.11 4.91
CA PRO A 497 -16.41 -17.75 6.02
C PRO A 497 -15.99 -18.91 6.94
N GLN A 498 -16.79 -19.96 7.01
CA GLN A 498 -16.57 -21.17 7.80
C GLN A 498 -15.81 -22.29 7.06
N ASP A 499 -15.46 -22.10 5.78
CA ASP A 499 -14.78 -23.12 4.99
C ASP A 499 -13.31 -23.30 5.45
N THR A 500 -12.97 -24.52 5.85
CA THR A 500 -11.58 -24.97 6.04
C THR A 500 -10.92 -25.38 4.71
N LEU A 501 -9.58 -25.44 4.66
CA LEU A 501 -8.82 -25.93 3.49
C LEU A 501 -9.31 -27.30 3.00
N LYS A 502 -9.67 -28.18 3.93
CA LYS A 502 -10.23 -29.51 3.65
C LYS A 502 -11.58 -29.44 2.94
N THR A 503 -12.47 -28.56 3.38
CA THR A 503 -13.79 -28.34 2.75
C THR A 503 -13.64 -27.74 1.35
N LEU A 504 -12.67 -26.85 1.13
CA LEU A 504 -12.40 -26.28 -0.19
C LEU A 504 -11.85 -27.34 -1.17
N LEU A 505 -10.90 -28.17 -0.73
CA LEU A 505 -10.37 -29.28 -1.52
C LEU A 505 -11.44 -30.33 -1.84
N ASN A 506 -12.34 -30.60 -0.90
CA ASN A 506 -13.48 -31.49 -1.14
C ASN A 506 -14.46 -30.94 -2.17
N LYS A 507 -14.72 -29.61 -2.17
CA LYS A 507 -15.57 -28.95 -3.18
C LYS A 507 -14.95 -28.99 -4.58
N GLN A 508 -13.63 -29.08 -4.69
CA GLN A 508 -12.89 -29.29 -5.95
C GLN A 508 -12.81 -30.77 -6.39
N GLY A 509 -13.44 -31.70 -5.67
CA GLY A 509 -13.41 -33.13 -6.01
C GLY A 509 -12.25 -33.93 -5.43
N TYR A 510 -11.36 -33.31 -4.64
CA TYR A 510 -10.25 -33.99 -3.96
C TYR A 510 -10.69 -34.66 -2.64
N ARG A 511 -11.55 -35.69 -2.74
CA ARG A 511 -12.25 -36.31 -1.60
C ARG A 511 -11.39 -37.22 -0.70
N ASN A 512 -10.16 -37.59 -1.12
CA ASN A 512 -9.36 -38.65 -0.49
C ASN A 512 -8.01 -38.20 0.09
N TYR A 513 -7.75 -36.90 0.25
CA TYR A 513 -6.54 -36.45 0.94
C TYR A 513 -6.77 -36.39 2.45
N ALA A 514 -6.02 -37.19 3.20
CA ALA A 514 -6.05 -37.20 4.66
C ALA A 514 -5.34 -35.96 5.21
N ILE A 515 -6.03 -34.82 5.20
CA ILE A 515 -5.57 -33.62 5.92
C ILE A 515 -6.17 -33.67 7.33
N PRO A 516 -5.34 -33.64 8.39
CA PRO A 516 -5.83 -33.67 9.77
C PRO A 516 -6.66 -32.41 10.07
N TYR A 517 -7.73 -32.59 10.86
CA TYR A 517 -8.58 -31.50 11.34
C TYR A 517 -7.76 -30.62 12.29
N TYR A 518 -7.30 -29.45 11.83
CA TYR A 518 -6.74 -28.43 12.69
C TYR A 518 -7.61 -27.16 12.64
N PRO A 519 -8.05 -26.64 13.79
CA PRO A 519 -8.64 -25.30 13.85
C PRO A 519 -7.57 -24.27 13.52
N ILE A 520 -7.86 -23.41 12.54
CA ILE A 520 -6.97 -22.36 12.02
C ILE A 520 -6.96 -21.18 12.99
N ILE A 521 -6.48 -21.41 14.21
CA ILE A 521 -6.24 -20.34 15.19
C ILE A 521 -4.76 -20.25 15.54
N ASN A 522 -4.01 -21.37 15.53
CA ASN A 522 -2.55 -21.39 15.81
C ASN A 522 -1.72 -22.23 14.81
N GLY A 523 -2.26 -22.51 13.61
CA GLY A 523 -1.65 -23.40 12.61
C GLY A 523 -0.83 -22.71 11.50
N GLU A 524 -0.65 -21.39 11.55
CA GLU A 524 -0.01 -20.60 10.49
C GLU A 524 1.51 -20.89 10.41
N GLU A 525 2.18 -21.01 11.56
CA GLU A 525 3.63 -21.22 11.60
C GLU A 525 4.04 -22.66 11.19
N TYR A 526 3.19 -23.65 11.51
CA TYR A 526 3.46 -25.05 11.20
C TYR A 526 3.35 -25.36 9.70
N ILE A 527 2.34 -24.81 9.01
CA ILE A 527 2.12 -25.07 7.58
C ILE A 527 3.11 -24.28 6.72
N ILE A 528 3.45 -23.04 7.11
CA ILE A 528 4.48 -22.24 6.43
C ILE A 528 5.85 -22.93 6.55
N ASN A 529 6.19 -23.51 7.71
CA ASN A 529 7.43 -24.25 7.88
C ASN A 529 7.46 -25.55 7.05
N LEU A 530 6.38 -26.33 6.99
CA LEU A 530 6.31 -27.54 6.15
C LEU A 530 6.56 -27.22 4.66
N ILE A 531 6.06 -26.10 4.17
CA ILE A 531 6.22 -25.65 2.77
C ILE A 531 7.61 -25.06 2.52
N LYS A 532 8.16 -24.31 3.49
CA LYS A 532 9.49 -23.68 3.38
C LYS A 532 10.64 -24.72 3.37
N TYR A 533 10.45 -25.87 4.01
CA TYR A 533 11.42 -26.96 4.06
C TYR A 533 11.11 -28.15 3.13
N GLY A 534 10.02 -28.07 2.34
CA GLY A 534 9.70 -29.11 1.34
C GLY A 534 9.26 -30.45 1.92
N ILE A 535 8.64 -30.47 3.09
CA ILE A 535 8.27 -31.69 3.81
C ILE A 535 6.91 -32.21 3.29
N PRO A 536 6.83 -33.40 2.68
CA PRO A 536 5.57 -33.99 2.23
C PRO A 536 4.72 -34.44 3.42
N SER A 537 3.41 -34.61 3.17
CA SER A 537 2.46 -35.24 4.09
C SER A 537 3.05 -36.46 4.82
N PHE A 538 2.62 -36.63 6.08
CA PHE A 538 2.89 -37.65 7.13
C PHE A 538 3.45 -39.05 6.79
N TYR A 539 3.55 -39.47 5.53
CA TYR A 539 4.05 -40.79 5.12
C TYR A 539 5.54 -40.85 4.78
N ASP A 540 6.22 -39.73 4.60
CA ASP A 540 7.68 -39.70 4.36
C ASP A 540 8.35 -38.72 5.32
N ASN A 541 8.98 -39.20 6.41
CA ASN A 541 10.24 -38.71 7.01
C ASN A 541 10.34 -38.96 8.54
N CYS A 542 11.07 -40.01 8.94
CA CYS A 542 11.54 -40.17 10.33
C CYS A 542 12.81 -39.36 10.64
N TYR A 543 13.52 -38.84 9.62
CA TYR A 543 14.85 -38.24 9.78
C TYR A 543 14.82 -36.76 10.19
N GLU A 544 13.77 -35.99 9.85
CA GLU A 544 13.69 -34.56 10.16
C GLU A 544 12.95 -34.23 11.46
N ILE A 545 12.15 -35.17 12.00
CA ILE A 545 11.49 -35.04 13.31
C ILE A 545 12.53 -34.87 14.43
N GLN A 546 13.74 -35.41 14.25
CA GLN A 546 14.84 -35.33 15.20
C GLN A 546 15.39 -33.90 15.39
N ASN A 547 15.28 -33.03 14.38
CA ASN A 547 15.71 -31.63 14.48
C ASN A 547 14.64 -30.72 15.11
N TYR A 548 13.36 -31.11 15.01
CA TYR A 548 12.24 -30.33 15.55
C TYR A 548 12.01 -30.58 17.06
N ILE A 549 12.33 -31.79 17.56
CA ILE A 549 12.24 -32.12 18.98
C ILE A 549 13.21 -31.26 19.82
N THR A 550 14.39 -30.93 19.29
CA THR A 550 15.38 -30.06 19.94
C THR A 550 14.89 -28.61 20.12
N TYR A 551 13.88 -28.17 19.35
CA TYR A 551 13.30 -26.82 19.43
C TYR A 551 12.19 -26.73 20.49
N ILE A 552 11.41 -27.81 20.68
CA ILE A 552 10.26 -27.85 21.61
C ILE A 552 10.70 -27.99 23.08
N GLU A 553 11.89 -28.54 23.37
CA GLU A 553 12.37 -28.71 24.76
C GLU A 553 12.56 -27.39 25.54
N ASN A 554 12.54 -26.22 24.89
CA ASN A 554 12.81 -24.93 25.54
C ASN A 554 11.57 -24.11 25.92
N GLU A 555 10.34 -24.49 25.52
CA GLU A 555 9.12 -23.76 25.91
C GLU A 555 8.02 -24.69 26.46
N LYS A 556 7.62 -24.48 27.72
CA LYS A 556 6.58 -25.26 28.40
C LYS A 556 5.19 -24.90 27.87
N VAL A 557 4.46 -25.89 27.34
CA VAL A 557 3.05 -25.77 26.96
C VAL A 557 2.20 -26.75 27.79
N GLU A 558 1.18 -26.26 28.49
CA GLU A 558 0.17 -27.08 29.19
C GLU A 558 -1.06 -27.32 28.31
N PHE A 559 -1.55 -28.57 28.25
CA PHE A 559 -2.73 -28.96 27.49
C PHE A 559 -3.94 -29.27 28.40
N GLY A 560 -5.09 -28.65 28.12
CA GLY A 560 -6.36 -28.89 28.83
C GLY A 560 -7.10 -30.17 28.42
N SER A 561 -7.90 -30.71 29.35
CA SER A 561 -8.51 -32.05 29.33
C SER A 561 -9.48 -32.37 28.17
N LYS A 562 -10.01 -31.37 27.45
CA LYS A 562 -10.87 -31.59 26.27
C LYS A 562 -10.08 -32.03 25.03
N THR A 563 -8.78 -31.73 24.96
CA THR A 563 -7.91 -32.12 23.84
C THR A 563 -7.60 -33.63 23.86
N LEU A 564 -7.59 -34.26 25.04
CA LEU A 564 -7.23 -35.68 25.22
C LEU A 564 -8.22 -36.68 24.58
N LYS A 565 -9.51 -36.32 24.45
CA LYS A 565 -10.50 -37.24 23.84
C LYS A 565 -10.35 -37.39 22.33
N ASN A 566 -9.82 -36.39 21.63
CA ASN A 566 -9.56 -36.47 20.18
C ASN A 566 -8.17 -37.03 19.85
N VAL A 567 -7.34 -37.30 20.87
CA VAL A 567 -5.98 -37.84 20.72
C VAL A 567 -5.96 -39.38 20.89
N MET A 568 -7.08 -40.03 21.21
CA MET A 568 -7.15 -41.49 21.36
C MET A 568 -6.97 -42.30 20.04
N GLY A 569 -6.74 -41.64 18.91
CA GLY A 569 -6.28 -42.27 17.65
C GLY A 569 -4.76 -42.24 17.45
N PHE A 570 -3.99 -41.63 18.35
CA PHE A 570 -2.54 -41.56 18.26
C PHE A 570 -1.89 -42.68 19.07
N ASN A 571 -0.84 -43.29 18.50
CA ASN A 571 0.09 -44.16 19.21
C ASN A 571 0.73 -43.39 20.39
N LEU A 572 0.04 -43.38 21.53
CA LEU A 572 0.46 -42.80 22.82
C LEU A 572 1.73 -43.44 23.38
N ILE A 573 2.23 -44.50 22.73
CA ILE A 573 3.48 -45.18 23.06
C ILE A 573 4.69 -44.26 22.82
N GLY A 574 4.69 -43.40 21.79
CA GLY A 574 5.80 -42.45 21.56
C GLY A 574 5.97 -41.41 22.68
N PHE A 575 4.85 -40.99 23.30
CA PHE A 575 4.84 -40.02 24.41
C PHE A 575 5.15 -40.65 25.77
N LEU A 576 4.80 -41.93 25.98
CA LEU A 576 5.18 -42.67 27.19
C LEU A 576 6.64 -43.15 27.14
N LEU A 577 7.21 -43.32 25.94
CA LEU A 577 8.61 -43.66 25.71
C LEU A 577 9.59 -42.47 25.81
N SER A 578 9.11 -41.23 25.83
CA SER A 578 9.96 -40.02 25.89
C SER A 578 10.49 -39.69 27.31
N LYS A 579 10.31 -40.60 28.28
CA LYS A 579 10.79 -40.46 29.67
C LYS A 579 12.08 -41.24 29.97
N SER A 580 12.87 -41.68 28.98
CA SER A 580 14.10 -42.45 29.22
C SER A 580 15.23 -42.10 28.26
N THR A 581 16.47 -42.10 28.78
CA THR A 581 17.56 -41.22 28.34
C THR A 581 18.56 -41.79 27.33
N SER A 582 18.32 -42.95 26.69
CA SER A 582 19.13 -43.34 25.51
C SER A 582 18.45 -44.37 24.58
N ILE A 583 18.71 -44.23 23.28
CA ILE A 583 18.11 -45.02 22.17
C ILE A 583 18.68 -46.45 22.08
N GLN A 584 19.89 -46.72 22.57
CA GLN A 584 20.50 -48.06 22.51
C GLN A 584 19.85 -49.06 23.48
N ASP A 585 19.32 -48.61 24.62
CA ASP A 585 18.62 -49.49 25.57
C ASP A 585 17.21 -49.90 25.09
N ILE A 586 16.63 -49.14 24.15
CA ILE A 586 15.28 -49.38 23.62
C ILE A 586 15.30 -50.54 22.59
N CYS A 587 16.31 -50.57 21.72
CA CYS A 587 16.45 -51.62 20.71
C CYS A 587 16.69 -53.01 21.34
N VAL A 588 17.44 -53.08 22.45
CA VAL A 588 17.76 -54.34 23.14
C VAL A 588 16.56 -54.91 23.91
N LYS A 589 15.65 -54.05 24.42
CA LYS A 589 14.44 -54.51 25.16
C LYS A 589 13.28 -54.92 24.25
N CYS A 590 13.14 -54.32 23.07
CA CYS A 590 12.07 -54.65 22.12
C CYS A 590 12.29 -56.00 21.40
N ILE A 591 13.54 -56.44 21.22
CA ILE A 591 13.84 -57.71 20.55
C ILE A 591 13.66 -58.92 21.49
N ASN A 592 13.72 -58.73 22.81
CA ASN A 592 13.75 -59.83 23.78
C ASN A 592 12.42 -60.16 24.51
N LYS A 593 11.25 -59.66 24.09
CA LYS A 593 9.94 -60.13 24.62
C LYS A 593 8.91 -60.37 23.51
N GLU A 594 8.46 -61.63 23.41
CA GLU A 594 7.63 -62.24 22.33
C GLU A 594 6.17 -61.73 22.18
N TYR A 595 5.90 -60.42 22.13
CA TYR A 595 4.51 -59.94 22.13
C TYR A 595 4.00 -59.29 20.83
N ILE A 596 4.78 -59.23 19.75
CA ILE A 596 4.34 -58.61 18.49
C ILE A 596 4.75 -59.46 17.28
N LYS A 597 3.76 -60.00 16.55
CA LYS A 597 3.93 -60.58 15.21
C LYS A 597 2.91 -59.93 14.26
N GLY A 598 3.38 -59.09 13.33
CA GLY A 598 2.55 -58.56 12.26
C GLY A 598 2.20 -59.64 11.22
N GLN A 599 0.98 -59.64 10.69
CA GLN A 599 0.56 -60.51 9.59
C GLN A 599 -0.32 -59.72 8.62
N LEU A 600 -0.16 -59.94 7.30
CA LEU A 600 -1.07 -59.41 6.29
C LEU A 600 -2.37 -60.22 6.32
N CYS A 601 -3.51 -59.54 6.43
CA CYS A 601 -4.82 -60.19 6.45
C CYS A 601 -5.55 -59.95 5.13
N LEU A 602 -5.98 -61.05 4.50
CA LEU A 602 -6.79 -61.04 3.28
C LEU A 602 -8.20 -61.52 3.63
N TYR A 603 -9.22 -60.86 3.11
CA TYR A 603 -10.61 -61.26 3.29
C TYR A 603 -11.36 -61.22 1.96
N GLU A 604 -12.44 -62.00 1.89
CA GLU A 604 -13.27 -62.10 0.69
C GLU A 604 -14.66 -61.50 0.98
N VAL A 605 -15.07 -60.57 0.12
CA VAL A 605 -16.41 -59.97 0.12
C VAL A 605 -17.04 -60.25 -1.24
N GLU A 606 -18.12 -61.04 -1.23
CA GLU A 606 -18.93 -61.39 -2.42
C GLU A 606 -18.13 -61.78 -3.69
N GLY A 607 -17.14 -62.66 -3.53
CA GLY A 607 -16.34 -63.16 -4.66
C GLY A 607 -15.24 -62.21 -5.14
N LYS A 608 -15.00 -61.09 -4.44
CA LYS A 608 -13.85 -60.19 -4.64
C LYS A 608 -12.93 -60.24 -3.42
N LEU A 609 -11.62 -60.33 -3.68
CA LEU A 609 -10.57 -60.29 -2.66
C LEU A 609 -10.20 -58.85 -2.35
N ASP A 610 -10.19 -58.52 -1.07
CA ASP A 610 -9.74 -57.22 -0.55
C ASP A 610 -8.71 -57.43 0.57
N TYR A 611 -7.82 -56.46 0.78
CA TYR A 611 -6.71 -56.59 1.73
C TYR A 611 -6.55 -55.38 2.62
N TYR A 612 -6.15 -55.60 3.87
CA TYR A 612 -5.75 -54.52 4.76
C TYR A 612 -4.59 -54.91 5.65
N TYR A 613 -3.87 -53.89 6.12
CA TYR A 613 -2.82 -54.05 7.10
C TYR A 613 -3.42 -53.98 8.50
N GLY A 614 -3.43 -55.10 9.21
CA GLY A 614 -3.92 -55.20 10.58
C GLY A 614 -2.85 -55.79 11.48
N THR A 615 -2.73 -55.25 12.69
CA THR A 615 -1.86 -55.87 13.70
C THR A 615 -2.70 -56.83 14.54
N LYS A 616 -2.30 -58.10 14.56
CA LYS A 616 -2.92 -59.12 15.40
C LYS A 616 -2.21 -59.13 16.75
N TYR A 617 -2.97 -58.85 17.80
CA TYR A 617 -2.50 -58.93 19.17
C TYR A 617 -2.99 -60.23 19.79
N ILE A 618 -2.06 -61.00 20.35
CA ILE A 618 -2.39 -62.18 21.13
C ILE A 618 -2.10 -61.81 22.58
N VAL A 619 -3.16 -61.59 23.35
CA VAL A 619 -3.06 -61.25 24.76
C VAL A 619 -3.36 -62.51 25.56
N LYS A 620 -2.35 -63.00 26.27
CA LYS A 620 -2.51 -64.07 27.26
C LYS A 620 -2.59 -63.44 28.63
N LYS A 621 -3.74 -63.58 29.29
CA LYS A 621 -3.93 -63.15 30.68
C LYS A 621 -4.72 -64.23 31.42
N ASP A 622 -4.21 -64.64 32.58
CA ASP A 622 -4.83 -65.61 33.49
C ASP A 622 -5.25 -66.93 32.80
N GLY A 623 -4.32 -67.52 32.03
CA GLY A 623 -4.52 -68.81 31.35
C GLY A 623 -5.47 -68.78 30.15
N LYS A 624 -6.14 -67.65 29.87
CA LYS A 624 -6.94 -67.48 28.65
C LYS A 624 -6.19 -66.66 27.61
N THR A 625 -6.24 -67.13 26.37
CA THR A 625 -5.67 -66.45 25.21
C THR A 625 -6.79 -65.74 24.46
N SER A 626 -6.75 -64.40 24.42
CA SER A 626 -7.67 -63.58 23.63
C SER A 626 -6.93 -62.98 22.45
N GLN A 627 -7.55 -63.00 21.27
CA GLN A 627 -6.97 -62.46 20.04
C GLN A 627 -7.73 -61.19 19.65
N TYR A 628 -7.00 -60.10 19.42
CA TYR A 628 -7.56 -58.82 19.02
C TYR A 628 -6.96 -58.40 17.69
N LEU A 629 -7.80 -57.87 16.80
CA LEU A 629 -7.37 -57.27 15.55
C LEU A 629 -7.65 -55.78 15.59
N VAL A 630 -6.64 -54.98 15.30
CA VAL A 630 -6.78 -53.52 15.22
C VAL A 630 -6.50 -53.10 13.78
N GLY A 631 -7.53 -52.58 13.14
CA GLY A 631 -7.53 -52.05 11.78
C GLY A 631 -8.97 -51.69 11.37
N ARG A 632 -9.14 -50.63 10.57
CA ARG A 632 -10.45 -50.22 10.05
C ARG A 632 -10.57 -50.69 8.60
N PRO A 633 -11.60 -51.47 8.22
CA PRO A 633 -11.97 -51.58 6.82
C PRO A 633 -12.59 -50.24 6.41
N GLU A 634 -11.96 -49.53 5.48
CA GLU A 634 -12.58 -48.35 4.90
C GLU A 634 -13.60 -48.77 3.84
N GLN A 635 -14.87 -48.45 4.12
CA GLN A 635 -16.01 -48.49 3.20
C GLN A 635 -16.42 -49.87 2.64
N SER A 636 -17.18 -50.62 3.43
CA SER A 636 -18.44 -51.18 2.93
C SER A 636 -19.35 -51.49 4.11
N GLY A 637 -20.63 -51.12 4.03
CA GLY A 637 -21.65 -51.56 4.99
C GLY A 637 -22.00 -53.06 4.85
N GLU A 638 -21.08 -53.88 4.33
CA GLU A 638 -21.33 -55.25 3.89
C GLU A 638 -20.75 -56.28 4.88
N LYS A 639 -21.44 -57.42 5.02
CA LYS A 639 -21.05 -58.50 5.95
C LYS A 639 -19.86 -59.29 5.41
N ILE A 640 -18.73 -59.27 6.12
CA ILE A 640 -17.56 -60.11 5.85
C ILE A 640 -17.95 -61.59 5.99
N LYS A 641 -17.81 -62.39 4.93
CA LYS A 641 -18.20 -63.81 4.93
C LYS A 641 -17.12 -64.76 5.43
N LYS A 642 -15.82 -64.47 5.18
CA LYS A 642 -14.70 -65.35 5.59
C LYS A 642 -13.37 -64.58 5.67
N ILE A 643 -12.54 -64.91 6.67
CA ILE A 643 -11.19 -64.35 6.87
C ILE A 643 -10.17 -65.49 6.80
N VAL A 644 -9.10 -65.32 6.02
CA VAL A 644 -8.03 -66.32 5.88
C VAL A 644 -6.69 -65.69 6.26
N PHE A 645 -5.96 -66.34 7.17
CA PHE A 645 -4.64 -65.89 7.63
C PHE A 645 -3.52 -66.67 6.94
N ARG A 646 -2.47 -65.97 6.49
CA ARG A 646 -1.24 -66.59 5.98
C ARG A 646 0.00 -65.99 6.65
N PRO A 647 1.01 -66.80 6.99
CA PRO A 647 2.24 -66.33 7.64
C PRO A 647 3.07 -65.46 6.68
N PHE A 648 3.71 -64.45 7.24
CA PHE A 648 4.61 -63.54 6.54
C PHE A 648 5.95 -64.24 6.25
N ILE A 649 6.42 -64.19 5.02
CA ILE A 649 7.82 -64.50 4.69
C ILE A 649 8.57 -63.17 4.68
N ASN A 650 9.69 -63.11 5.40
CA ASN A 650 10.51 -61.92 5.59
C ASN A 650 10.95 -61.35 4.22
N PHE A 651 10.60 -60.10 3.92
CA PHE A 651 11.08 -59.39 2.73
C PHE A 651 12.32 -58.57 3.11
N SER A 652 13.39 -58.64 2.31
CA SER A 652 14.51 -57.72 2.39
C SER A 652 14.09 -56.32 1.92
N SER A 653 14.85 -55.32 2.37
CA SER A 653 14.53 -53.89 2.51
C SER A 653 14.13 -53.07 1.27
N ASP A 654 13.89 -53.66 0.11
CA ASP A 654 13.70 -52.90 -1.15
C ASP A 654 12.36 -53.18 -1.86
N PHE A 655 11.25 -53.18 -1.11
CA PHE A 655 9.91 -53.25 -1.69
C PHE A 655 9.02 -52.10 -1.21
N TYR A 656 8.56 -51.27 -2.16
CA TYR A 656 7.47 -50.31 -1.97
C TYR A 656 6.15 -50.94 -2.43
N ILE A 657 5.23 -51.19 -1.51
CA ILE A 657 3.87 -51.63 -1.84
C ILE A 657 3.02 -50.38 -2.05
N TYR A 658 2.77 -50.01 -3.30
CA TYR A 658 1.75 -49.02 -3.65
C TYR A 658 0.39 -49.69 -3.83
N SER A 659 -0.66 -49.09 -3.24
CA SER A 659 -2.04 -49.54 -3.39
C SER A 659 -2.55 -49.30 -4.82
N PHE A 660 -2.35 -50.26 -5.72
CA PHE A 660 -3.07 -50.29 -6.98
C PHE A 660 -4.35 -51.10 -6.81
N LYS A 661 -5.50 -50.46 -7.07
CA LYS A 661 -6.80 -51.13 -7.32
C LYS A 661 -6.80 -51.86 -8.68
N SER A 662 -5.75 -52.62 -8.99
CA SER A 662 -5.71 -53.47 -10.18
C SER A 662 -5.87 -54.93 -9.76
N LYS A 663 -6.95 -55.55 -10.26
CA LYS A 663 -7.38 -56.93 -9.98
C LYS A 663 -6.22 -57.92 -10.11
N ILE A 664 -5.83 -58.56 -9.02
CA ILE A 664 -5.06 -59.82 -9.07
C ILE A 664 -6.03 -60.88 -9.63
N SER A 665 -5.66 -61.57 -10.70
CA SER A 665 -6.50 -62.64 -11.26
C SER A 665 -6.45 -63.87 -10.35
N LYS A 666 -7.57 -64.62 -10.26
CA LYS A 666 -7.68 -65.83 -9.44
C LYS A 666 -6.65 -66.89 -9.82
N GLU A 667 -6.22 -66.91 -11.08
CA GLU A 667 -5.23 -67.86 -11.60
C GLU A 667 -3.79 -67.58 -11.10
N CYS A 668 -3.42 -66.30 -10.90
CA CYS A 668 -2.13 -65.94 -10.29
C CYS A 668 -2.06 -66.35 -8.80
N PHE A 669 -3.21 -66.33 -8.12
CA PHE A 669 -3.35 -66.74 -6.72
C PHE A 669 -3.22 -68.27 -6.56
N ASP A 670 -3.86 -69.06 -7.41
CA ASP A 670 -3.85 -70.52 -7.32
C ASP A 670 -2.47 -71.15 -7.66
N LYS A 671 -1.62 -70.44 -8.42
CA LYS A 671 -0.29 -70.91 -8.84
C LYS A 671 0.88 -70.41 -7.97
N GLY A 672 0.64 -69.53 -6.99
CA GLY A 672 1.69 -69.05 -6.08
C GLY A 672 2.79 -68.21 -6.75
N ILE A 673 2.50 -67.54 -7.86
CA ILE A 673 3.47 -66.74 -8.62
C ILE A 673 3.42 -65.28 -8.13
N LEU A 674 4.50 -64.83 -7.50
CA LEU A 674 4.76 -63.41 -7.24
C LEU A 674 5.34 -62.78 -8.52
N ILE A 675 4.67 -61.76 -9.06
CA ILE A 675 5.17 -61.01 -10.22
C ILE A 675 6.27 -60.06 -9.72
N ASP A 676 7.49 -60.28 -10.20
CA ASP A 676 8.62 -59.38 -9.99
C ASP A 676 8.38 -58.05 -10.73
N TYR A 677 8.53 -56.93 -10.02
CA TYR A 677 8.36 -55.58 -10.55
C TYR A 677 9.37 -55.27 -11.67
N LYS A 678 10.53 -55.94 -11.70
CA LYS A 678 11.50 -55.85 -12.80
C LYS A 678 10.95 -56.38 -14.12
N THR A 679 10.09 -57.40 -14.09
CA THR A 679 9.48 -58.02 -15.27
C THR A 679 8.43 -57.11 -15.91
N LEU A 680 7.67 -56.38 -15.08
CA LEU A 680 6.66 -55.42 -15.55
C LEU A 680 7.27 -54.21 -16.30
N ILE A 681 8.48 -53.79 -15.90
CA ILE A 681 9.25 -52.71 -16.53
C ILE A 681 9.87 -53.15 -17.86
N THR A 682 10.17 -54.44 -18.03
CA THR A 682 10.79 -54.96 -19.25
C THR A 682 9.77 -55.21 -20.37
N GLU A 683 8.52 -55.57 -20.04
CA GLU A 683 7.50 -55.92 -21.03
C GLU A 683 6.58 -54.75 -21.44
N ASN A 684 6.40 -53.72 -20.60
CA ASN A 684 5.69 -52.51 -20.97
C ASN A 684 6.65 -51.32 -20.95
N ARG A 685 7.04 -50.84 -22.14
CA ARG A 685 7.97 -49.73 -22.39
C ARG A 685 7.51 -48.36 -21.83
N ILE A 686 7.35 -48.22 -20.52
CA ILE A 686 7.22 -46.91 -19.86
C ILE A 686 8.55 -46.65 -19.17
N LYS A 687 9.31 -45.68 -19.71
CA LYS A 687 10.58 -45.27 -19.10
C LYS A 687 10.28 -44.63 -17.74
N MET A 688 10.98 -45.05 -16.69
CA MET A 688 10.87 -44.51 -15.31
C MET A 688 10.91 -42.97 -15.23
N THR A 689 11.59 -42.33 -16.18
CA THR A 689 11.65 -40.88 -16.34
C THR A 689 10.31 -40.24 -16.69
N GLU A 690 9.44 -40.87 -17.48
CA GLU A 690 8.11 -40.33 -17.80
C GLU A 690 7.16 -40.38 -16.59
N TYR A 691 7.22 -41.44 -15.78
CA TYR A 691 6.36 -41.55 -14.59
C TYR A 691 6.79 -40.60 -13.46
N GLN A 692 8.09 -40.43 -13.26
CA GLN A 692 8.63 -39.41 -12.34
C GLN A 692 8.29 -37.98 -12.81
N ASN A 693 8.28 -37.74 -14.13
CA ASN A 693 7.82 -36.48 -14.70
C ASN A 693 6.31 -36.25 -14.47
N ILE A 694 5.46 -37.26 -14.63
CA ILE A 694 4.02 -37.12 -14.35
C ILE A 694 3.75 -36.83 -12.86
N LEU A 695 4.49 -37.47 -11.95
CA LEU A 695 4.36 -37.23 -10.51
C LEU A 695 4.93 -35.89 -10.07
N SER A 696 6.05 -35.44 -10.65
CA SER A 696 6.59 -34.09 -10.40
C SER A 696 5.63 -33.03 -10.93
N ILE A 697 5.06 -33.21 -12.12
CA ILE A 697 4.03 -32.33 -12.70
C ILE A 697 2.77 -32.27 -11.82
N ARG A 698 2.31 -33.40 -11.25
CA ARG A 698 1.17 -33.41 -10.31
C ARG A 698 1.48 -32.78 -8.95
N ARG A 699 2.70 -32.96 -8.43
CA ARG A 699 3.17 -32.33 -7.17
C ARG A 699 3.33 -30.82 -7.30
N ILE A 700 3.85 -30.35 -8.43
CA ILE A 700 3.95 -28.93 -8.77
C ILE A 700 2.54 -28.32 -8.85
N ASN A 701 1.63 -28.96 -9.57
CA ASN A 701 0.23 -28.50 -9.68
C ASN A 701 -0.48 -28.44 -8.31
N LEU A 702 -0.31 -29.43 -7.44
CA LEU A 702 -0.97 -29.45 -6.13
C LEU A 702 -0.38 -28.39 -5.18
N ARG A 703 0.94 -28.19 -5.22
CA ARG A 703 1.62 -27.13 -4.46
C ARG A 703 1.16 -25.75 -4.92
N GLU A 704 1.13 -25.51 -6.22
CA GLU A 704 0.59 -24.27 -6.78
C GLU A 704 -0.89 -24.07 -6.39
N GLN A 705 -1.71 -25.12 -6.42
CA GLN A 705 -3.11 -25.03 -6.00
C GLN A 705 -3.29 -24.76 -4.50
N ILE A 706 -2.45 -25.32 -3.63
CA ILE A 706 -2.47 -25.05 -2.18
C ILE A 706 -1.98 -23.63 -1.88
N GLU A 707 -0.90 -23.19 -2.51
CA GLU A 707 -0.42 -21.81 -2.43
C GLU A 707 -1.50 -20.83 -2.91
N LYS A 708 -2.25 -21.17 -3.97
CA LYS A 708 -3.43 -20.43 -4.46
C LYS A 708 -4.58 -20.38 -3.45
N ILE A 709 -4.90 -21.48 -2.74
CA ILE A 709 -5.99 -21.49 -1.74
C ILE A 709 -5.59 -20.70 -0.48
N ILE A 710 -4.34 -20.83 -0.03
CA ILE A 710 -3.82 -20.05 1.10
C ILE A 710 -3.87 -18.55 0.77
N TYR A 711 -3.47 -18.19 -0.45
CA TYR A 711 -3.57 -16.83 -0.97
C TYR A 711 -5.00 -16.27 -0.93
N ILE A 712 -5.98 -17.02 -1.42
CA ILE A 712 -7.40 -16.61 -1.40
C ILE A 712 -7.88 -16.43 0.06
N ASN A 713 -7.50 -17.33 0.96
CA ASN A 713 -7.92 -17.30 2.36
C ASN A 713 -7.27 -16.14 3.16
N GLU A 714 -5.98 -15.86 2.96
CA GLU A 714 -5.33 -14.70 3.58
C GLU A 714 -5.92 -13.37 3.09
N THR A 715 -6.25 -13.30 1.81
CA THR A 715 -6.88 -12.12 1.21
C THR A 715 -8.27 -11.90 1.83
N LEU A 716 -9.07 -12.96 1.99
CA LEU A 716 -10.38 -12.92 2.65
C LEU A 716 -10.31 -12.56 4.15
N LYS A 717 -9.29 -13.02 4.89
CA LYS A 717 -9.08 -12.62 6.30
C LYS A 717 -8.68 -11.14 6.43
N LYS A 718 -7.77 -10.67 5.57
CA LYS A 718 -7.37 -9.25 5.52
C LYS A 718 -8.57 -8.36 5.18
N GLN A 719 -9.48 -8.85 4.31
CA GLN A 719 -10.76 -8.22 4.00
C GLN A 719 -11.67 -8.09 5.24
N LEU A 720 -11.92 -9.16 6.00
CA LEU A 720 -12.77 -9.11 7.21
C LEU A 720 -12.27 -8.13 8.28
N MET A 721 -10.94 -8.03 8.45
CA MET A 721 -10.36 -7.03 9.37
C MET A 721 -10.51 -5.61 8.84
N LEU A 722 -10.34 -5.39 7.53
CA LEU A 722 -10.48 -4.06 6.93
C LEU A 722 -11.94 -3.62 6.86
N GLU A 723 -12.88 -4.51 6.57
CA GLU A 723 -14.33 -4.23 6.60
C GLU A 723 -14.72 -3.70 7.97
N LYS A 724 -14.22 -4.32 9.05
CA LYS A 724 -14.40 -3.85 10.41
C LYS A 724 -13.72 -2.50 10.67
N GLU A 725 -12.48 -2.29 10.21
CA GLU A 725 -11.84 -0.97 10.31
C GLU A 725 -12.59 0.11 9.50
N LEU A 726 -13.13 -0.22 8.33
CA LEU A 726 -13.91 0.67 7.47
C LEU A 726 -15.24 1.01 8.13
N GLU A 727 -15.90 0.02 8.73
CA GLU A 727 -17.11 0.24 9.50
C GLU A 727 -16.84 1.11 10.71
N GLU A 728 -15.74 0.89 11.44
CA GLU A 728 -15.32 1.77 12.53
C GLU A 728 -15.00 3.19 12.04
N VAL A 729 -14.34 3.33 10.89
CA VAL A 729 -14.00 4.64 10.32
C VAL A 729 -15.26 5.36 9.84
N LEU A 730 -16.13 4.68 9.11
CA LEU A 730 -17.41 5.23 8.68
C LEU A 730 -18.27 5.58 9.88
N HIS A 731 -18.40 4.71 10.88
CA HIS A 731 -19.12 4.99 12.12
C HIS A 731 -18.47 6.09 12.96
N ALA A 732 -17.16 6.33 12.85
CA ALA A 732 -16.51 7.46 13.52
C ALA A 732 -16.67 8.79 12.75
N ILE A 733 -16.88 8.72 11.43
CA ILE A 733 -17.15 9.88 10.56
C ILE A 733 -18.64 10.27 10.60
N PHE A 734 -19.54 9.29 10.68
CA PHE A 734 -20.99 9.46 10.91
C PHE A 734 -21.30 9.72 12.37
#